data_AF-A0A0E0MWF2-F1
#
_entry.id   AF-A0A0E0MWF2-F1
#
_cell.length_a   1.000
_cell.length_b   1.000
_cell.length_c   1.000
_cell.angle_alpha   90.00
_cell.angle_beta   90.00
_cell.angle_gamma   90.00
#
_symmetry.space_group_name_H-M   'P 1'
#
loop_
_entity.id
_entity.type
_entity.pdbx_description
1 polymer ?
#
loop_
_entity_poly.entity_id
_entity_poly.type
_entity_poly.pdbx_seq_one_letter_code
_entity_poly.pdbx_strand_id
1 'polypeptide(L)'
;MAPVKVFGPAKSTAVARVLVCLEEVGAEYELVGVHIPAGEQKSPAHLARNPFGQVPAFQDGDLILFESRAIAKYILRKSASDLLKESNLAQSAMVDVWLEVESQTFDTAMSAITFQCLTIPTFMGGIADDKIVEENLGKLKKALEVYEARLGRFRYLAGDFISLADLSHFPMAHYLLATPHASVLDAYPHVKSWINDLMKRPAVKRRKMAPAKVYGPAMSTNVMRILVCLEEVGAEYEVVPVDMSTGEHKRPPHISRNPFGQVPAFEDGDLTLFESRAISKYILRKHGSDLLRESNLSESAMVDVWLEVESSHFDGAMSPIIFQCFIVPMFMGGATDMAVVNESLEKLKKALEVYQAQLSKSKYLAGDFISLADISHLPTVYYLLASAHASVLDAYPRVKAWIDDVMQRPSVKKRSRSAMSSAGEEVGSTPPAEVEASTLITLRDGDEVSFFPDGTRTMPVTLTVKDNKGRRVTHTMRRLDVICTLFRLYFDMLPSTAPREGVFMYNGREISFYQTPEKCDMNDGDEITFHPFSKPSTFVTLTIKGSTDDGGRSGVVVTRPMRRTDELQRLIDYYFAMVPTNDQNGEWAVTYGGRQVGGEETPADYEMEDGDQLRLVPASKPSREPASMYRHGCVLAYEGRRVHGSQTPDDLKLEDGDIIYALACQRSMSPVKVFGSAPFTNVARVLLCLEEVGADYEIVDVDFGAREHKGPDHLARNPFGQVPAFQDGDLMLFESRAICRYILRKHRATDEANLLREGDPSESAVVDAWLDVEALRYEPSVHAVFVQRRVVPALGGEPDERVIAESVARLRETLAVYEARLEATRGYLAGGEVSLADLSHFPYTRYFMEMPYAAPVFGAYPRVTAWWERLLARPSVRKVAAMMSGGEG
;
A
#
# COMPACT_ATOMS: atom_id res chain seq x y z
N MET A 1 9.76 8.25 11.59
CA MET A 1 9.97 8.61 10.17
C MET A 1 8.96 9.71 9.85
N ALA A 2 9.25 10.62 8.94
CA ALA A 2 8.23 11.57 8.48
C ALA A 2 7.09 10.80 7.77
N PRO A 3 5.81 11.19 7.95
CA PRO A 3 4.72 10.55 7.25
C PRO A 3 4.84 10.74 5.74
N VAL A 4 4.51 9.71 4.97
CA VAL A 4 4.46 9.81 3.50
C VAL A 4 3.29 10.69 3.08
N LYS A 5 3.39 11.39 1.95
CA LYS A 5 2.32 12.27 1.46
C LYS A 5 1.62 11.66 0.26
N VAL A 6 0.29 11.66 0.29
CA VAL A 6 -0.56 11.24 -0.83
C VAL A 6 -1.34 12.45 -1.30
N PHE A 7 -1.13 12.88 -2.55
CA PHE A 7 -1.77 14.04 -3.14
C PHE A 7 -2.97 13.61 -3.98
N GLY A 8 -4.17 13.93 -3.54
CA GLY A 8 -5.42 13.65 -4.25
C GLY A 8 -6.63 13.54 -3.33
N PRO A 9 -7.85 13.55 -3.88
CA PRO A 9 -9.06 13.36 -3.09
C PRO A 9 -9.21 11.88 -2.68
N ALA A 10 -9.59 11.61 -1.41
CA ALA A 10 -9.82 10.26 -0.90
C ALA A 10 -10.87 9.45 -1.70
N LYS A 11 -11.78 10.14 -2.39
CA LYS A 11 -12.81 9.54 -3.26
C LYS A 11 -12.24 9.04 -4.59
N SER A 12 -11.06 9.49 -5.02
CA SER A 12 -10.45 8.95 -6.24
C SER A 12 -10.12 7.46 -6.04
N THR A 13 -10.49 6.63 -7.01
CA THR A 13 -10.20 5.18 -6.95
C THR A 13 -8.71 4.89 -6.89
N ALA A 14 -7.92 5.64 -7.65
CA ALA A 14 -6.47 5.52 -7.68
C ALA A 14 -5.84 5.95 -6.34
N VAL A 15 -6.37 7.01 -5.70
CA VAL A 15 -5.94 7.43 -4.35
C VAL A 15 -6.33 6.38 -3.33
N ALA A 16 -7.58 5.89 -3.37
CA ALA A 16 -8.09 4.87 -2.45
C ALA A 16 -7.27 3.56 -2.50
N ARG A 17 -6.77 3.15 -3.68
CA ARG A 17 -5.88 2.00 -3.84
C ARG A 17 -4.59 2.17 -3.00
N VAL A 18 -3.98 3.35 -3.07
CA VAL A 18 -2.79 3.71 -2.29
C VAL A 18 -3.08 3.73 -0.80
N LEU A 19 -4.18 4.38 -0.39
CA LEU A 19 -4.56 4.50 1.03
C LEU A 19 -4.82 3.14 1.67
N VAL A 20 -5.50 2.22 0.97
CA VAL A 20 -5.72 0.86 1.48
C VAL A 20 -4.40 0.13 1.71
N CYS A 21 -3.41 0.30 0.83
CA CYS A 21 -2.10 -0.33 1.03
C CYS A 21 -1.35 0.25 2.23
N LEU A 22 -1.43 1.58 2.43
CA LEU A 22 -0.85 2.24 3.61
C LEU A 22 -1.50 1.76 4.91
N GLU A 23 -2.82 1.63 4.92
CA GLU A 23 -3.58 1.11 6.06
C GLU A 23 -3.30 -0.38 6.33
N GLU A 24 -3.15 -1.22 5.29
CA GLU A 24 -2.80 -2.64 5.46
C GLU A 24 -1.42 -2.83 6.11
N VAL A 25 -0.46 -1.95 5.82
CA VAL A 25 0.89 -2.01 6.42
C VAL A 25 1.03 -1.16 7.70
N GLY A 26 -0.03 -0.46 8.11
CA GLY A 26 -0.02 0.43 9.27
C GLY A 26 0.92 1.63 9.13
N ALA A 27 1.16 2.12 7.90
CA ALA A 27 2.02 3.26 7.64
C ALA A 27 1.30 4.58 7.96
N GLU A 28 2.00 5.51 8.62
CA GLU A 28 1.53 6.88 8.79
C GLU A 28 1.64 7.67 7.49
N TYR A 29 0.57 8.40 7.16
CA TYR A 29 0.52 9.21 5.95
C TYR A 29 -0.26 10.51 6.17
N GLU A 30 0.07 11.51 5.35
CA GLU A 30 -0.65 12.77 5.18
C GLU A 30 -1.40 12.73 3.86
N LEU A 31 -2.73 12.84 3.90
CA LEU A 31 -3.54 13.02 2.68
C LEU A 31 -3.64 14.50 2.36
N VAL A 32 -2.96 14.92 1.29
CA VAL A 32 -2.98 16.30 0.80
C VAL A 32 -4.09 16.44 -0.25
N GLY A 33 -5.09 17.25 0.05
CA GLY A 33 -6.20 17.52 -0.87
C GLY A 33 -5.74 18.13 -2.19
N VAL A 34 -6.35 17.69 -3.30
CA VAL A 34 -6.18 18.28 -4.63
C VAL A 34 -7.57 18.48 -5.22
N HIS A 35 -7.98 19.73 -5.44
CA HIS A 35 -9.32 20.08 -5.91
C HIS A 35 -9.44 19.93 -7.43
N ILE A 36 -9.82 18.73 -7.87
CA ILE A 36 -9.90 18.34 -9.28
C ILE A 36 -10.80 19.28 -10.13
N PRO A 37 -12.01 19.68 -9.68
CA PRO A 37 -12.86 20.58 -10.46
C PRO A 37 -12.28 21.98 -10.67
N ALA A 38 -11.35 22.40 -9.81
CA ALA A 38 -10.65 23.69 -9.96
C ALA A 38 -9.40 23.56 -10.86
N GLY A 39 -9.09 22.36 -11.34
CA GLY A 39 -7.92 22.11 -12.18
C GLY A 39 -6.60 22.09 -11.42
N GLU A 40 -6.60 21.97 -10.08
CA GLU A 40 -5.37 21.98 -9.26
C GLU A 40 -4.38 20.87 -9.62
N GLN A 41 -4.88 19.72 -10.09
CA GLN A 41 -4.08 18.62 -10.64
C GLN A 41 -3.28 19.01 -11.88
N LYS A 42 -3.61 20.14 -12.53
CA LYS A 42 -2.88 20.72 -13.66
C LYS A 42 -2.02 21.92 -13.25
N SER A 43 -1.98 22.27 -11.96
CA SER A 43 -1.11 23.35 -11.48
C SER A 43 0.39 23.00 -11.67
N PRO A 44 1.28 23.99 -11.85
CA PRO A 44 2.72 23.74 -11.94
C PRO A 44 3.27 22.93 -10.77
N ALA A 45 2.77 23.20 -9.54
CA ALA A 45 3.19 22.48 -8.35
C ALA A 45 2.80 21.00 -8.37
N HIS A 46 1.62 20.66 -8.88
CA HIS A 46 1.19 19.26 -9.00
C HIS A 46 1.85 18.56 -10.18
N LEU A 47 2.02 19.25 -11.32
CA LEU A 47 2.72 18.73 -12.50
C LEU A 47 4.18 18.37 -12.21
N ALA A 48 4.84 19.10 -11.31
CA ALA A 48 6.18 18.75 -10.84
C ALA A 48 6.22 17.39 -10.10
N ARG A 49 5.09 16.94 -9.54
CA ARG A 49 4.98 15.64 -8.84
C ARG A 49 4.42 14.53 -9.71
N ASN A 50 3.43 14.86 -10.54
CA ASN A 50 2.83 13.94 -11.51
C ASN A 50 2.79 14.65 -12.88
N PRO A 51 3.69 14.30 -13.82
CA PRO A 51 3.86 15.04 -15.08
C PRO A 51 2.65 14.94 -16.02
N PHE A 52 1.73 14.02 -15.77
CA PHE A 52 0.50 13.88 -16.53
C PHE A 52 -0.68 14.64 -15.92
N GLY A 53 -0.47 15.31 -14.78
CA GLY A 53 -1.47 16.09 -14.08
C GLY A 53 -2.68 15.25 -13.66
N GLN A 54 -2.39 14.11 -13.03
CA GLN A 54 -3.36 13.17 -12.48
C GLN A 54 -3.12 12.95 -10.99
N VAL A 55 -4.05 12.26 -10.34
CA VAL A 55 -3.94 11.82 -8.95
C VAL A 55 -3.95 10.27 -8.90
N PRO A 56 -3.26 9.65 -7.94
CA PRO A 56 -2.41 10.28 -6.92
C PRO A 56 -1.07 10.79 -7.49
N ALA A 57 -0.50 11.75 -6.79
CA ALA A 57 0.97 11.82 -6.66
C ALA A 57 1.33 11.33 -5.25
N PHE A 58 2.50 10.73 -5.09
CA PHE A 58 2.97 10.17 -3.83
C PHE A 58 4.37 10.67 -3.54
N GLN A 59 4.65 11.02 -2.29
CA GLN A 59 5.96 11.50 -1.86
C GLN A 59 6.43 10.80 -0.59
N ASP A 60 7.64 10.27 -0.64
CA ASP A 60 8.34 9.62 0.48
C ASP A 60 9.79 10.12 0.54
N GLY A 61 10.04 11.08 1.44
CA GLY A 61 11.26 11.88 1.40
C GLY A 61 11.40 12.62 0.06
N ASP A 62 12.50 12.36 -0.64
CA ASP A 62 12.80 12.93 -1.96
C ASP A 62 12.21 12.10 -3.11
N LEU A 63 11.74 10.87 -2.84
CA LEU A 63 11.13 10.03 -3.84
C LEU A 63 9.72 10.55 -4.16
N ILE A 64 9.49 10.84 -5.44
CA ILE A 64 8.18 11.18 -5.98
C ILE A 64 7.74 10.07 -6.93
N LEU A 65 6.55 9.53 -6.68
CA LEU A 65 5.94 8.50 -7.49
C LEU A 65 4.54 8.93 -7.96
N PHE A 66 4.14 8.33 -9.07
CA PHE A 66 2.81 8.40 -9.64
C PHE A 66 2.46 7.02 -10.20
N GLU A 67 1.24 6.86 -10.72
CA GLU A 67 0.61 5.56 -11.00
C GLU A 67 0.33 4.74 -9.74
N SER A 68 -0.96 4.58 -9.42
CA SER A 68 -1.39 4.01 -8.14
C SER A 68 -0.97 2.55 -7.90
N ARG A 69 -0.76 1.76 -8.95
CA ARG A 69 -0.31 0.35 -8.84
C ARG A 69 1.19 0.28 -8.55
N ALA A 70 2.00 1.09 -9.24
CA ALA A 70 3.41 1.27 -8.91
C ALA A 70 3.61 1.79 -7.46
N ILE A 71 2.84 2.80 -7.04
CA ILE A 71 2.87 3.30 -5.66
C ILE A 71 2.48 2.20 -4.65
N ALA A 72 1.43 1.42 -4.95
CA ALA A 72 1.01 0.33 -4.08
C ALA A 72 2.11 -0.75 -3.95
N LYS A 73 2.76 -1.15 -5.06
CA LYS A 73 3.91 -2.06 -5.03
C LYS A 73 5.06 -1.49 -4.19
N TYR A 74 5.38 -0.20 -4.35
CA TYR A 74 6.41 0.48 -3.53
C TYR A 74 6.14 0.36 -2.03
N ILE A 75 4.93 0.72 -1.59
CA ILE A 75 4.53 0.68 -0.18
C ILE A 75 4.71 -0.74 0.36
N LEU A 76 4.21 -1.73 -0.36
CA LEU A 76 4.27 -3.13 0.08
C LEU A 76 5.70 -3.67 0.11
N ARG A 77 6.54 -3.34 -0.88
CA ARG A 77 7.98 -3.72 -0.89
C ARG A 77 8.73 -3.07 0.25
N LYS A 78 8.56 -1.76 0.45
CA LYS A 78 9.24 -0.99 1.52
C LYS A 78 8.90 -1.53 2.90
N SER A 79 7.67 -1.97 3.11
CA SER A 79 7.21 -2.58 4.36
C SER A 79 7.47 -4.09 4.46
N ALA A 80 8.16 -4.70 3.48
CA ALA A 80 8.38 -6.15 3.39
C ALA A 80 7.08 -6.97 3.54
N SER A 81 5.98 -6.45 2.98
CA SER A 81 4.67 -7.08 3.06
C SER A 81 4.59 -8.33 2.18
N ASP A 82 3.98 -9.38 2.71
CA ASP A 82 3.76 -10.64 2.00
C ASP A 82 2.62 -10.55 0.95
N LEU A 83 1.97 -9.40 0.81
CA LEU A 83 0.89 -9.17 -0.17
C LEU A 83 1.35 -9.20 -1.64
N LEU A 84 2.67 -9.10 -1.89
CA LEU A 84 3.27 -9.28 -3.22
C LEU A 84 3.83 -10.68 -3.46
N LYS A 85 3.94 -11.51 -2.40
CA LYS A 85 4.50 -12.87 -2.45
C LYS A 85 5.88 -12.99 -3.11
N GLU A 86 6.73 -11.97 -2.99
CA GLU A 86 8.05 -11.93 -3.64
C GLU A 86 9.03 -13.00 -3.12
N SER A 87 8.71 -13.65 -1.99
CA SER A 87 9.45 -14.83 -1.49
C SER A 87 9.21 -16.11 -2.32
N ASN A 88 8.15 -16.15 -3.13
CA ASN A 88 7.84 -17.28 -4.01
C ASN A 88 7.58 -16.80 -5.44
N LEU A 89 8.48 -17.19 -6.35
CA LEU A 89 8.47 -16.74 -7.74
C LEU A 89 7.12 -17.00 -8.45
N ALA A 90 6.52 -18.18 -8.27
CA ALA A 90 5.26 -18.55 -8.93
C ALA A 90 4.07 -17.77 -8.35
N GLN A 91 4.02 -17.60 -7.02
CA GLN A 91 2.97 -16.82 -6.37
C GLN A 91 3.06 -15.34 -6.75
N SER A 92 4.28 -14.77 -6.73
CA SER A 92 4.53 -13.39 -7.16
C SER A 92 4.12 -13.15 -8.61
N ALA A 93 4.44 -14.08 -9.52
CA ALA A 93 3.99 -14.00 -10.90
C ALA A 93 2.47 -14.00 -11.01
N MET A 94 1.78 -14.84 -10.24
CA MET A 94 0.32 -14.87 -10.23
C MET A 94 -0.30 -13.58 -9.67
N VAL A 95 0.33 -12.92 -8.69
CA VAL A 95 -0.08 -11.57 -8.26
C VAL A 95 0.02 -10.58 -9.41
N ASP A 96 1.14 -10.56 -10.14
CA ASP A 96 1.30 -9.68 -11.30
C ASP A 96 0.29 -9.98 -12.42
N VAL A 97 0.01 -11.26 -12.73
CA VAL A 97 -1.01 -11.65 -13.72
C VAL A 97 -2.37 -11.05 -13.38
N TRP A 98 -2.85 -11.25 -12.16
CA TRP A 98 -4.19 -10.78 -11.78
C TRP A 98 -4.26 -9.26 -11.56
N LEU A 99 -3.14 -8.60 -11.31
CA LEU A 99 -3.06 -7.14 -11.31
C LEU A 99 -3.12 -6.55 -12.72
N GLU A 100 -2.47 -7.19 -13.70
CA GLU A 100 -2.59 -6.81 -15.12
C GLU A 100 -4.03 -7.03 -15.60
N VAL A 101 -4.63 -8.19 -15.31
CA VAL A 101 -6.04 -8.48 -15.62
C VAL A 101 -6.97 -7.44 -15.02
N GLU A 102 -6.80 -7.08 -13.75
CA GLU A 102 -7.58 -6.02 -13.10
C GLU A 102 -7.51 -4.71 -13.89
N SER A 103 -6.29 -4.27 -14.24
CA SER A 103 -6.07 -2.99 -14.92
C SER A 103 -6.64 -2.95 -16.34
N GLN A 104 -6.46 -4.01 -17.12
CA GLN A 104 -6.80 -4.04 -18.54
C GLN A 104 -8.25 -4.44 -18.80
N THR A 105 -8.90 -5.12 -17.86
CA THR A 105 -10.27 -5.63 -18.03
C THR A 105 -11.25 -4.95 -17.09
N PHE A 106 -11.18 -5.26 -15.80
CA PHE A 106 -12.15 -4.83 -14.79
C PHE A 106 -12.17 -3.32 -14.61
N ASP A 107 -11.01 -2.70 -14.37
CA ASP A 107 -10.85 -1.26 -14.13
C ASP A 107 -11.28 -0.45 -15.36
N THR A 108 -10.96 -0.91 -16.57
CA THR A 108 -11.35 -0.25 -17.82
C THR A 108 -12.88 -0.23 -18.00
N ALA A 109 -13.54 -1.38 -17.83
CA ALA A 109 -15.00 -1.46 -17.93
C ALA A 109 -15.69 -0.67 -16.81
N MET A 110 -15.21 -0.82 -15.57
CA MET A 110 -15.77 -0.14 -14.41
C MET A 110 -15.56 1.36 -14.41
N SER A 111 -14.45 1.85 -14.95
CA SER A 111 -14.20 3.30 -15.08
C SER A 111 -15.26 3.97 -15.94
N ALA A 112 -15.62 3.35 -17.07
CA ALA A 112 -16.66 3.87 -17.96
C ALA A 112 -18.04 3.84 -17.29
N ILE A 113 -18.41 2.73 -16.64
CA ILE A 113 -19.68 2.59 -15.92
C ILE A 113 -19.77 3.62 -14.79
N THR A 114 -18.73 3.73 -13.97
CA THR A 114 -18.66 4.66 -12.83
C THR A 114 -18.77 6.11 -13.30
N PHE A 115 -18.07 6.46 -14.38
CA PHE A 115 -18.14 7.81 -14.94
C PHE A 115 -19.56 8.17 -15.40
N GLN A 116 -20.21 7.27 -16.13
CA GLN A 116 -21.58 7.47 -16.64
C GLN A 116 -22.61 7.48 -15.51
N CYS A 117 -22.55 6.53 -14.59
CA CYS A 117 -23.60 6.31 -13.59
C CYS A 117 -23.45 7.19 -12.35
N LEU A 118 -22.23 7.56 -11.97
CA LEU A 118 -21.97 8.30 -10.73
C LEU A 118 -21.38 9.67 -11.01
N THR A 119 -20.35 9.78 -11.87
CA THR A 119 -19.64 11.05 -12.05
C THR A 119 -20.47 12.09 -12.80
N ILE A 120 -21.03 11.75 -13.96
CA ILE A 120 -21.82 12.68 -14.78
C ILE A 120 -23.04 13.21 -14.00
N PRO A 121 -23.88 12.37 -13.36
CA PRO A 121 -25.05 12.87 -12.64
C PRO A 121 -24.68 13.71 -11.41
N THR A 122 -23.66 13.29 -10.66
CA THR A 122 -23.32 13.94 -9.39
C THR A 122 -22.54 15.24 -9.58
N PHE A 123 -21.63 15.30 -10.55
CA PHE A 123 -20.66 16.41 -10.66
C PHE A 123 -20.83 17.26 -11.93
N MET A 124 -21.47 16.73 -12.98
CA MET A 124 -21.61 17.43 -14.26
C MET A 124 -23.06 17.82 -14.57
N GLY A 125 -24.03 17.39 -13.75
CA GLY A 125 -25.45 17.66 -13.95
C GLY A 125 -26.03 17.02 -15.22
N GLY A 126 -25.36 16.01 -15.79
CA GLY A 126 -25.79 15.30 -16.99
C GLY A 126 -26.53 14.00 -16.66
N ILE A 127 -27.00 13.33 -17.71
CA ILE A 127 -27.57 11.98 -17.63
C ILE A 127 -26.59 10.96 -18.21
N ALA A 128 -26.64 9.73 -17.68
CA ALA A 128 -25.83 8.63 -18.18
C ALA A 128 -26.20 8.28 -19.63
N ASP A 129 -25.19 7.91 -20.44
CA ASP A 129 -25.41 7.29 -21.75
C ASP A 129 -25.57 5.78 -21.58
N ASP A 130 -26.82 5.31 -21.64
CA ASP A 130 -27.18 3.91 -21.47
C ASP A 130 -26.45 2.97 -22.46
N LYS A 131 -26.13 3.44 -23.67
CA LYS A 131 -25.42 2.63 -24.66
C LYS A 131 -23.97 2.38 -24.23
N ILE A 132 -23.31 3.41 -23.71
CA ILE A 132 -21.95 3.28 -23.16
C ILE A 132 -21.97 2.37 -21.94
N VAL A 133 -22.97 2.50 -21.07
CA VAL A 133 -23.12 1.66 -19.89
C VAL A 133 -23.34 0.20 -20.28
N GLU A 134 -24.26 -0.10 -21.20
CA GLU A 134 -24.56 -1.46 -21.65
C GLU A 134 -23.35 -2.14 -22.32
N GLU A 135 -22.63 -1.42 -23.19
CA GLU A 135 -21.41 -1.92 -23.81
C GLU A 135 -20.36 -2.33 -22.76
N ASN A 136 -20.14 -1.47 -21.77
CA ASN A 136 -19.14 -1.73 -20.73
C ASN A 136 -19.63 -2.75 -19.68
N LEU A 137 -20.93 -2.89 -19.45
CA LEU A 137 -21.49 -4.01 -18.68
C LEU A 137 -21.25 -5.34 -19.39
N GLY A 138 -21.34 -5.38 -20.72
CA GLY A 138 -20.97 -6.56 -21.51
C GLY A 138 -19.50 -6.94 -21.34
N LYS A 139 -18.59 -5.95 -21.34
CA LYS A 139 -17.16 -6.17 -21.05
C LYS A 139 -16.93 -6.65 -19.62
N LEU A 140 -17.61 -6.03 -18.65
CA LEU A 140 -17.54 -6.42 -17.24
C LEU A 140 -17.98 -7.87 -17.05
N LYS A 141 -19.12 -8.28 -17.62
CA LYS A 141 -19.63 -9.66 -17.51
C LYS A 141 -18.60 -10.69 -17.96
N LYS A 142 -17.92 -10.47 -19.09
CA LYS A 142 -16.85 -11.37 -19.57
C LYS A 142 -15.70 -11.49 -18.57
N ALA A 143 -15.29 -10.40 -17.92
CA ALA A 143 -14.28 -10.45 -16.87
C ALA A 143 -14.80 -11.22 -15.64
N LEU A 144 -16.05 -10.96 -15.23
CA LEU A 144 -16.67 -11.64 -14.11
C LEU A 144 -16.86 -13.15 -14.33
N GLU A 145 -17.13 -13.61 -15.55
CA GLU A 145 -17.16 -15.04 -15.90
C GLU A 145 -15.82 -15.72 -15.63
N VAL A 146 -14.71 -15.09 -16.02
CA VAL A 146 -13.36 -15.58 -15.74
C VAL A 146 -13.06 -15.57 -14.24
N TYR A 147 -13.50 -14.52 -13.53
CA TYR A 147 -13.28 -14.38 -12.09
C TYR A 147 -14.08 -15.42 -11.32
N GLU A 148 -15.31 -15.69 -11.73
CA GLU A 148 -16.19 -16.69 -11.13
C GLU A 148 -15.57 -18.10 -11.25
N ALA A 149 -15.08 -18.45 -12.45
CA ALA A 149 -14.37 -19.72 -12.63
C ALA A 149 -13.09 -19.82 -11.80
N ARG A 150 -12.36 -18.70 -11.64
CA ARG A 150 -11.15 -18.63 -10.81
C ARG A 150 -11.46 -18.78 -9.32
N LEU A 151 -12.41 -18.00 -8.81
CA LEU A 151 -12.80 -17.96 -7.40
C LEU A 151 -13.61 -19.19 -6.96
N GLY A 152 -14.17 -19.94 -7.91
CA GLY A 152 -14.72 -21.26 -7.64
C GLY A 152 -13.65 -22.33 -7.36
N ARG A 153 -12.37 -22.05 -7.67
CA ARG A 153 -11.24 -22.97 -7.45
C ARG A 153 -10.27 -22.50 -6.36
N PHE A 154 -10.13 -21.19 -6.19
CA PHE A 154 -9.20 -20.56 -5.27
C PHE A 154 -9.92 -19.55 -4.40
N ARG A 155 -9.44 -19.34 -3.18
CA ARG A 155 -10.05 -18.36 -2.27
C ARG A 155 -9.93 -16.91 -2.77
N TYR A 156 -8.86 -16.60 -3.48
CA TYR A 156 -8.52 -15.27 -3.99
C TYR A 156 -8.04 -15.38 -5.44
N LEU A 157 -7.93 -14.24 -6.15
CA LEU A 157 -7.57 -14.27 -7.57
C LEU A 157 -6.18 -14.85 -7.80
N ALA A 158 -5.19 -14.43 -6.99
CA ALA A 158 -3.82 -14.91 -7.12
C ALA A 158 -3.59 -16.35 -6.59
N GLY A 159 -4.56 -16.94 -5.88
CA GLY A 159 -4.43 -18.27 -5.26
C GLY A 159 -5.19 -18.34 -3.92
N ASP A 160 -4.69 -19.13 -2.97
CA ASP A 160 -5.34 -19.27 -1.65
C ASP A 160 -4.87 -18.26 -0.60
N PHE A 161 -4.29 -17.15 -1.05
CA PHE A 161 -3.80 -16.06 -0.22
C PHE A 161 -4.32 -14.73 -0.77
N ILE A 162 -4.60 -13.78 0.11
CA ILE A 162 -4.91 -12.41 -0.32
C ILE A 162 -3.64 -11.74 -0.82
N SER A 163 -3.77 -10.91 -1.85
CA SER A 163 -2.67 -10.20 -2.47
C SER A 163 -3.01 -8.76 -2.85
N LEU A 164 -2.02 -8.02 -3.36
CA LEU A 164 -2.25 -6.71 -3.97
C LEU A 164 -3.24 -6.78 -5.16
N ALA A 165 -3.30 -7.90 -5.88
CA ALA A 165 -4.26 -8.08 -6.96
C ALA A 165 -5.70 -7.94 -6.42
N ASP A 166 -6.02 -8.59 -5.30
CA ASP A 166 -7.35 -8.49 -4.69
C ASP A 166 -7.64 -7.09 -4.16
N LEU A 167 -6.69 -6.49 -3.43
CA LEU A 167 -6.84 -5.14 -2.87
C LEU A 167 -7.02 -4.07 -3.95
N SER A 168 -6.44 -4.27 -5.13
CA SER A 168 -6.53 -3.31 -6.24
C SER A 168 -7.91 -3.24 -6.87
N HIS A 169 -8.75 -4.28 -6.73
CA HIS A 169 -10.14 -4.30 -7.22
C HIS A 169 -11.11 -3.53 -6.32
N PHE A 170 -10.79 -3.39 -5.02
CA PHE A 170 -11.70 -2.83 -4.03
C PHE A 170 -12.26 -1.45 -4.40
N PRO A 171 -11.46 -0.46 -4.85
CA PRO A 171 -12.00 0.88 -5.12
C PRO A 171 -13.10 0.89 -6.18
N MET A 172 -12.93 0.13 -7.26
CA MET A 172 -13.94 0.01 -8.33
C MET A 172 -15.11 -0.88 -7.93
N ALA A 173 -14.85 -1.96 -7.19
CA ALA A 173 -15.93 -2.80 -6.64
C ALA A 173 -16.84 -2.02 -5.69
N HIS A 174 -16.28 -1.10 -4.88
CA HIS A 174 -17.06 -0.21 -4.02
C HIS A 174 -18.01 0.67 -4.84
N TYR A 175 -17.55 1.23 -5.96
CA TYR A 175 -18.40 2.03 -6.83
C TYR A 175 -19.41 1.21 -7.62
N LEU A 176 -19.07 0.00 -8.05
CA LEU A 176 -20.05 -0.91 -8.67
C LEU A 176 -21.26 -1.12 -7.76
N LEU A 177 -21.02 -1.38 -6.47
CA LEU A 177 -22.07 -1.58 -5.47
C LEU A 177 -22.94 -0.32 -5.25
N ALA A 178 -22.42 0.86 -5.56
CA ALA A 178 -23.16 2.12 -5.49
C ALA A 178 -23.94 2.45 -6.78
N THR A 179 -23.73 1.68 -7.87
CA THR A 179 -24.48 1.87 -9.13
C THR A 179 -25.79 1.07 -9.14
N PRO A 180 -26.77 1.45 -9.98
CA PRO A 180 -27.97 0.64 -10.23
C PRO A 180 -27.68 -0.76 -10.79
N HIS A 181 -26.46 -1.01 -11.26
CA HIS A 181 -26.05 -2.26 -11.90
C HIS A 181 -25.36 -3.25 -10.96
N ALA A 182 -25.34 -2.98 -9.65
CA ALA A 182 -24.77 -3.88 -8.65
C ALA A 182 -25.35 -5.31 -8.71
N SER A 183 -26.60 -5.46 -9.17
CA SER A 183 -27.26 -6.77 -9.36
C SER A 183 -26.59 -7.66 -10.41
N VAL A 184 -25.68 -7.14 -11.25
CA VAL A 184 -24.87 -7.96 -12.14
C VAL A 184 -24.08 -9.04 -11.38
N LEU A 185 -23.72 -8.77 -10.12
CA LEU A 185 -23.02 -9.71 -9.24
C LEU A 185 -23.89 -10.89 -8.81
N ASP A 186 -25.21 -10.82 -8.94
CA ASP A 186 -26.11 -11.92 -8.55
C ASP A 186 -25.92 -13.17 -9.41
N ALA A 187 -25.40 -13.00 -10.64
CA ALA A 187 -25.04 -14.11 -11.53
C ALA A 187 -23.68 -14.77 -11.18
N TYR A 188 -22.89 -14.17 -10.28
CA TYR A 188 -21.52 -14.58 -9.96
C TYR A 188 -21.33 -14.72 -8.44
N PRO A 189 -21.86 -15.78 -7.82
CA PRO A 189 -21.89 -15.92 -6.36
C PRO A 189 -20.50 -15.94 -5.72
N HIS A 190 -19.47 -16.56 -6.34
CA HIS A 190 -18.12 -16.56 -5.79
C HIS A 190 -17.50 -15.16 -5.84
N VAL A 191 -17.66 -14.45 -6.96
CA VAL A 191 -17.25 -13.05 -7.10
C VAL A 191 -17.95 -12.17 -6.06
N LYS A 192 -19.27 -12.30 -5.92
CA LYS A 192 -20.06 -11.51 -4.97
C LYS A 192 -19.60 -11.75 -3.53
N SER A 193 -19.33 -13.00 -3.16
CA SER A 193 -18.78 -13.34 -1.84
C SER A 193 -17.40 -12.72 -1.62
N TRP A 194 -16.50 -12.85 -2.61
CA TRP A 194 -15.15 -12.29 -2.56
C TRP A 194 -15.17 -10.76 -2.41
N ILE A 195 -15.98 -10.04 -3.19
CA ILE A 195 -16.16 -8.57 -3.05
C ILE A 195 -16.66 -8.22 -1.65
N ASN A 196 -17.69 -8.91 -1.14
CA ASN A 196 -18.23 -8.64 0.19
C ASN A 196 -17.19 -8.84 1.30
N ASP A 197 -16.32 -9.83 1.16
CA ASP A 197 -15.24 -10.07 2.12
C ASP A 197 -14.14 -9.02 2.02
N LEU A 198 -13.82 -8.53 0.82
CA LEU A 198 -12.95 -7.37 0.64
C LEU A 198 -13.53 -6.11 1.32
N MET A 199 -14.84 -5.86 1.17
CA MET A 199 -15.53 -4.72 1.80
C MET A 199 -15.51 -4.77 3.33
N LYS A 200 -15.34 -5.95 3.93
CA LYS A 200 -15.29 -6.11 5.40
C LYS A 200 -13.91 -5.82 5.99
N ARG A 201 -12.86 -5.74 5.17
CA ARG A 201 -11.47 -5.64 5.67
C ARG A 201 -11.25 -4.37 6.51
N PRO A 202 -10.49 -4.44 7.62
CA PRO A 202 -10.23 -3.28 8.46
C PRO A 202 -9.60 -2.10 7.70
N ALA A 203 -8.57 -2.32 6.88
CA ALA A 203 -7.92 -1.26 6.10
C ALA A 203 -8.88 -0.56 5.11
N VAL A 204 -9.84 -1.33 4.59
CA VAL A 204 -10.92 -0.84 3.72
C VAL A 204 -11.94 0.01 4.49
N LYS A 205 -12.25 -0.36 5.74
CA LYS A 205 -13.17 0.38 6.63
C LYS A 205 -12.53 1.61 7.28
N ARG A 206 -11.23 1.52 7.58
CA ARG A 206 -10.44 2.53 8.28
C ARG A 206 -9.99 3.68 7.38
N ARG A 207 -10.54 3.84 6.16
CA ARG A 207 -10.22 4.98 5.30
C ARG A 207 -10.21 6.24 6.16
N LYS A 208 -9.03 6.77 6.50
CA LYS A 208 -8.92 8.04 7.18
C LYS A 208 -9.43 9.07 6.20
N MET A 209 -10.72 9.38 6.29
CA MET A 209 -11.22 10.65 5.82
C MET A 209 -10.45 11.71 6.58
N ALA A 210 -10.03 12.78 5.91
CA ALA A 210 -9.45 13.92 6.61
C ALA A 210 -10.38 14.28 7.79
N PRO A 211 -9.82 14.58 8.98
CA PRO A 211 -10.63 14.92 10.14
C PRO A 211 -11.58 16.06 9.78
N ALA A 212 -12.83 15.98 10.24
CA ALA A 212 -13.80 17.01 9.94
C ALA A 212 -13.31 18.34 10.54
N LYS A 213 -13.42 19.44 9.78
CA LYS A 213 -12.98 20.75 10.25
C LYS A 213 -14.16 21.50 10.85
N VAL A 214 -13.98 22.00 12.06
CA VAL A 214 -14.96 22.82 12.78
C VAL A 214 -14.38 24.22 12.92
N TYR A 215 -14.94 25.18 12.19
CA TYR A 215 -14.48 26.57 12.16
C TYR A 215 -15.18 27.38 13.25
N GLY A 216 -14.41 27.85 14.23
CA GLY A 216 -14.89 28.70 15.30
C GLY A 216 -14.19 28.46 16.64
N PRO A 217 -14.34 29.38 17.61
CA PRO A 217 -13.77 29.20 18.93
C PRO A 217 -14.43 28.03 19.66
N ALA A 218 -13.61 27.13 20.24
CA ALA A 218 -14.07 25.92 20.92
C ALA A 218 -14.98 26.19 22.15
N MET A 219 -14.94 27.43 22.67
CA MET A 219 -15.78 27.95 23.75
C MET A 219 -17.17 28.41 23.28
N SER A 220 -17.39 28.65 21.98
CA SER A 220 -18.71 29.02 21.47
C SER A 220 -19.71 27.90 21.76
N THR A 221 -20.89 28.25 22.27
CA THR A 221 -21.97 27.29 22.58
C THR A 221 -22.34 26.45 21.35
N ASN A 222 -22.41 27.09 20.18
CA ASN A 222 -22.75 26.41 18.93
C ASN A 222 -21.63 25.51 18.41
N VAL A 223 -20.36 25.89 18.58
CA VAL A 223 -19.21 25.04 18.24
C VAL A 223 -19.16 23.85 19.20
N MET A 224 -19.29 24.09 20.51
CA MET A 224 -19.28 23.06 21.54
C MET A 224 -20.36 21.99 21.32
N ARG A 225 -21.56 22.37 20.83
CA ARG A 225 -22.62 21.41 20.45
C ARG A 225 -22.13 20.39 19.42
N ILE A 226 -21.45 20.86 18.39
CA ILE A 226 -20.87 20.01 17.33
C ILE A 226 -19.78 19.12 17.90
N LEU A 227 -18.87 19.69 18.71
CA LEU A 227 -17.75 18.94 19.27
C LEU A 227 -18.24 17.80 20.18
N VAL A 228 -19.27 18.02 20.99
CA VAL A 228 -19.87 16.95 21.79
C VAL A 228 -20.43 15.84 20.90
N CYS A 229 -21.11 16.18 19.79
CA CYS A 229 -21.63 15.17 18.86
C CYS A 229 -20.50 14.37 18.19
N LEU A 230 -19.39 15.00 17.82
CA LEU A 230 -18.21 14.32 17.28
C LEU A 230 -17.57 13.37 18.30
N GLU A 231 -17.50 13.79 19.57
CA GLU A 231 -17.02 12.95 20.68
C GLU A 231 -17.95 11.77 20.98
N GLU A 232 -19.28 11.97 20.92
CA GLU A 232 -20.28 10.91 21.11
C GLU A 232 -20.14 9.79 20.08
N VAL A 233 -19.76 10.12 18.84
CA VAL A 233 -19.60 9.14 17.75
C VAL A 233 -18.15 8.69 17.54
N GLY A 234 -17.21 9.21 18.33
CA GLY A 234 -15.78 8.89 18.22
C GLY A 234 -15.14 9.36 16.90
N ALA A 235 -15.64 10.43 16.30
CA ALA A 235 -15.10 10.98 15.05
C ALA A 235 -13.84 11.83 15.30
N GLU A 236 -12.84 11.70 14.42
CA GLU A 236 -11.68 12.60 14.40
C GLU A 236 -12.07 13.96 13.80
N TYR A 237 -11.62 15.04 14.43
CA TYR A 237 -11.91 16.41 14.00
C TYR A 237 -10.76 17.37 14.29
N GLU A 238 -10.70 18.43 13.49
CA GLU A 238 -9.82 19.59 13.67
C GLU A 238 -10.67 20.80 14.04
N VAL A 239 -10.32 21.51 15.11
CA VAL A 239 -10.94 22.82 15.41
C VAL A 239 -10.09 23.90 14.78
N VAL A 240 -10.62 24.56 13.75
CA VAL A 240 -9.95 25.68 13.10
C VAL A 240 -10.37 26.97 13.80
N PRO A 241 -9.43 27.68 14.47
CA PRO A 241 -9.76 28.91 15.17
C PRO A 241 -10.25 29.97 14.18
N VAL A 242 -11.27 30.73 14.59
CA VAL A 242 -11.77 31.92 13.89
C VAL A 242 -11.82 33.04 14.90
N ASP A 243 -11.08 34.11 14.65
CA ASP A 243 -10.99 35.24 15.56
C ASP A 243 -12.22 36.16 15.43
N MET A 244 -13.07 36.07 16.45
CA MET A 244 -14.29 36.85 16.51
C MET A 244 -14.02 38.32 16.84
N SER A 245 -12.93 38.62 17.54
CA SER A 245 -12.58 39.97 18.01
C SER A 245 -12.13 40.89 16.87
N THR A 246 -11.38 40.34 15.91
CA THR A 246 -10.95 41.06 14.71
C THR A 246 -12.00 41.07 13.62
N GLY A 247 -13.14 40.39 13.81
CA GLY A 247 -14.21 40.29 12.82
C GLY A 247 -13.89 39.33 11.66
N GLU A 248 -13.00 38.36 11.85
CA GLU A 248 -12.61 37.38 10.83
C GLU A 248 -13.81 36.62 10.26
N HIS A 249 -14.72 36.19 11.14
CA HIS A 249 -15.99 35.54 10.80
C HIS A 249 -16.91 36.35 9.86
N LYS A 250 -16.67 37.65 9.67
CA LYS A 250 -17.44 38.52 8.77
C LYS A 250 -16.77 38.74 7.42
N ARG A 251 -15.64 38.07 7.14
CA ARG A 251 -14.84 38.27 5.93
C ARG A 251 -14.53 36.93 5.24
N PRO A 252 -14.14 36.93 3.96
CA PRO A 252 -13.53 35.76 3.34
C PRO A 252 -12.23 35.35 4.08
N PRO A 253 -11.92 34.03 4.18
CA PRO A 253 -12.66 32.93 3.58
C PRO A 253 -13.89 32.47 4.38
N HIS A 254 -14.08 32.93 5.62
CA HIS A 254 -15.14 32.38 6.49
C HIS A 254 -16.56 32.65 5.98
N ILE A 255 -16.81 33.83 5.42
CA ILE A 255 -18.14 34.15 4.85
C ILE A 255 -18.51 33.25 3.65
N SER A 256 -17.51 32.67 2.97
CA SER A 256 -17.72 31.68 1.91
C SER A 256 -18.15 30.32 2.47
N ARG A 257 -17.86 30.03 3.74
CA ARG A 257 -18.27 28.78 4.43
C ARG A 257 -19.59 28.94 5.15
N ASN A 258 -19.81 30.09 5.78
CA ASN A 258 -21.06 30.45 6.44
C ASN A 258 -21.50 31.85 5.94
N PRO A 259 -22.52 31.94 5.08
CA PRO A 259 -22.93 33.19 4.43
C PRO A 259 -23.51 34.22 5.41
N PHE A 260 -23.92 33.81 6.62
CA PHE A 260 -24.38 34.72 7.67
C PHE A 260 -23.22 35.35 8.47
N GLY A 261 -21.99 34.95 8.15
CA GLY A 261 -20.79 35.36 8.87
C GLY A 261 -20.90 35.01 10.35
N GLN A 262 -21.35 33.80 10.66
CA GLN A 262 -21.48 33.27 12.01
C GLN A 262 -20.58 32.04 12.18
N VAL A 263 -20.33 31.65 13.42
CA VAL A 263 -19.70 30.37 13.77
C VAL A 263 -20.75 29.46 14.39
N PRO A 264 -20.73 28.16 14.13
CA PRO A 264 -19.72 27.39 13.39
C PRO A 264 -19.89 27.42 11.86
N ALA A 265 -18.81 27.07 11.16
CA ALA A 265 -18.90 26.38 9.87
C ALA A 265 -18.25 24.98 10.02
N PHE A 266 -18.69 24.01 9.23
CA PHE A 266 -18.24 22.63 9.32
C PHE A 266 -17.88 22.10 7.93
N GLU A 267 -16.71 21.49 7.79
CA GLU A 267 -16.28 20.84 6.54
C GLU A 267 -16.00 19.36 6.79
N ASP A 268 -16.63 18.50 5.98
CA ASP A 268 -16.42 17.05 5.98
C ASP A 268 -16.22 16.58 4.53
N GLY A 269 -14.95 16.47 4.14
CA GLY A 269 -14.57 16.35 2.73
C GLY A 269 -15.00 17.60 1.95
N ASP A 270 -15.80 17.42 0.90
CA ASP A 270 -16.29 18.52 0.04
C ASP A 270 -17.60 19.14 0.57
N LEU A 271 -18.17 18.61 1.66
CA LEU A 271 -19.42 19.09 2.22
C LEU A 271 -19.14 20.21 3.23
N THR A 272 -19.57 21.43 2.90
CA THR A 272 -19.61 22.55 3.85
C THR A 272 -21.01 22.72 4.40
N LEU A 273 -21.15 22.69 5.73
CA LEU A 273 -22.39 22.92 6.46
C LEU A 273 -22.25 24.11 7.41
N PHE A 274 -23.36 24.78 7.65
CA PHE A 274 -23.55 25.75 8.73
C PHE A 274 -24.86 25.41 9.46
N GLU A 275 -25.15 26.09 10.57
CA GLU A 275 -26.16 25.72 11.57
C GLU A 275 -25.79 24.52 12.44
N SER A 276 -25.46 24.78 13.70
CA SER A 276 -24.94 23.76 14.64
C SER A 276 -25.90 22.58 14.87
N ARG A 277 -27.22 22.81 14.87
CA ARG A 277 -28.22 21.75 15.04
C ARG A 277 -28.33 20.86 13.80
N ALA A 278 -28.26 21.45 12.60
CA ALA A 278 -28.23 20.71 11.35
C ALA A 278 -26.93 19.89 11.20
N ILE A 279 -25.79 20.49 11.55
CA ILE A 279 -24.48 19.81 11.58
C ILE A 279 -24.51 18.65 12.57
N SER A 280 -25.09 18.84 13.76
CA SER A 280 -25.23 17.77 14.76
C SER A 280 -26.06 16.60 14.24
N LYS A 281 -27.21 16.86 13.60
CA LYS A 281 -28.00 15.81 12.94
C LYS A 281 -27.21 15.11 11.83
N TYR A 282 -26.46 15.85 11.02
CA TYR A 282 -25.59 15.28 9.98
C TYR A 282 -24.56 14.31 10.57
N ILE A 283 -23.83 14.72 11.60
CA ILE A 283 -22.81 13.88 12.26
C ILE A 283 -23.45 12.60 12.79
N LEU A 284 -24.55 12.73 13.53
CA LEU A 284 -25.22 11.55 14.10
C LEU A 284 -25.78 10.62 13.02
N ARG A 285 -26.35 11.14 11.93
CA ARG A 285 -26.79 10.33 10.77
C ARG A 285 -25.64 9.62 10.08
N LYS A 286 -24.55 10.36 9.77
CA LYS A 286 -23.37 9.80 9.10
C LYS A 286 -22.82 8.59 9.85
N HIS A 287 -22.87 8.64 11.18
CA HIS A 287 -22.33 7.59 12.05
C HIS A 287 -23.38 6.59 12.55
N GLY A 288 -24.63 6.65 12.07
CA GLY A 288 -25.70 5.72 12.47
C GLY A 288 -26.01 5.75 13.97
N SER A 289 -25.92 6.91 14.60
CA SER A 289 -26.13 7.05 16.04
C SER A 289 -27.60 6.93 16.42
N ASP A 290 -27.87 6.17 17.49
CA ASP A 290 -29.21 5.99 18.04
C ASP A 290 -29.76 7.25 18.74
N LEU A 291 -28.93 8.29 18.92
CA LEU A 291 -29.34 9.57 19.52
C LEU A 291 -30.41 10.32 18.72
N LEU A 292 -30.63 9.96 17.45
CA LEU A 292 -31.70 10.49 16.60
C LEU A 292 -32.95 9.59 16.54
N ARG A 293 -32.84 8.34 17.04
CA ARG A 293 -33.90 7.32 17.04
C ARG A 293 -34.57 7.11 15.67
N GLU A 294 -33.81 7.23 14.58
CA GLU A 294 -34.38 7.16 13.21
C GLU A 294 -34.99 5.79 12.86
N SER A 295 -34.67 4.75 13.63
CA SER A 295 -35.31 3.43 13.54
C SER A 295 -36.78 3.42 13.99
N ASN A 296 -37.22 4.45 14.71
CA ASN A 296 -38.60 4.61 15.18
C ASN A 296 -39.12 6.01 14.86
N LEU A 297 -40.08 6.09 13.93
CA LEU A 297 -40.65 7.34 13.46
C LEU A 297 -41.22 8.22 14.60
N SER A 298 -41.89 7.62 15.58
CA SER A 298 -42.50 8.38 16.68
C SER A 298 -41.46 8.93 17.65
N GLU A 299 -40.42 8.16 17.94
CA GLU A 299 -39.34 8.61 18.83
C GLU A 299 -38.48 9.66 18.15
N SER A 300 -38.15 9.47 16.87
CA SER A 300 -37.41 10.45 16.06
C SER A 300 -38.17 11.77 15.96
N ALA A 301 -39.49 11.72 15.72
CA ALA A 301 -40.33 12.92 15.73
C ALA A 301 -40.32 13.62 17.10
N MET A 302 -40.27 12.87 18.21
CA MET A 302 -40.19 13.45 19.54
C MET A 302 -38.83 14.11 19.80
N VAL A 303 -37.73 13.53 19.30
CA VAL A 303 -36.40 14.18 19.31
C VAL A 303 -36.46 15.51 18.57
N ASP A 304 -37.09 15.55 17.40
CA ASP A 304 -37.23 16.78 16.62
C ASP A 304 -38.07 17.83 17.34
N VAL A 305 -39.22 17.45 17.94
CA VAL A 305 -40.05 18.37 18.73
C VAL A 305 -39.25 19.02 19.85
N TRP A 306 -38.50 18.23 20.62
CA TRP A 306 -37.74 18.77 21.75
C TRP A 306 -36.49 19.56 21.34
N LEU A 307 -35.95 19.32 20.14
CA LEU A 307 -34.93 20.19 19.54
C LEU A 307 -35.49 21.55 19.13
N GLU A 308 -36.70 21.60 18.58
CA GLU A 308 -37.37 22.87 18.24
C GLU A 308 -37.75 23.65 19.50
N VAL A 309 -38.20 22.94 20.55
CA VAL A 309 -38.47 23.54 21.87
C VAL A 309 -37.19 24.12 22.47
N GLU A 310 -36.08 23.38 22.43
CA GLU A 310 -34.77 23.88 22.87
C GLU A 310 -34.39 25.15 22.11
N SER A 311 -34.43 25.12 20.77
CA SER A 311 -34.03 26.24 19.93
C SER A 311 -34.89 27.49 20.15
N SER A 312 -36.20 27.32 20.35
CA SER A 312 -37.15 28.44 20.38
C SER A 312 -37.37 29.01 21.79
N HIS A 313 -37.36 28.16 22.81
CA HIS A 313 -37.76 28.55 24.17
C HIS A 313 -36.60 28.55 25.15
N PHE A 314 -35.69 27.58 25.06
CA PHE A 314 -34.58 27.47 26.00
C PHE A 314 -33.40 28.35 25.57
N ASP A 315 -32.91 28.17 24.34
CA ASP A 315 -31.79 28.93 23.77
C ASP A 315 -32.11 30.43 23.66
N GLY A 316 -33.35 30.76 23.24
CA GLY A 316 -33.83 32.15 23.20
C GLY A 316 -33.86 32.85 24.56
N ALA A 317 -34.06 32.11 25.65
CA ALA A 317 -33.99 32.65 27.02
C ALA A 317 -32.56 32.66 27.57
N MET A 318 -31.75 31.65 27.25
CA MET A 318 -30.38 31.51 27.73
C MET A 318 -29.38 32.43 27.03
N SER A 319 -29.53 32.62 25.72
CA SER A 319 -28.57 33.39 24.91
C SER A 319 -28.36 34.83 25.42
N PRO A 320 -29.40 35.62 25.77
CA PRO A 320 -29.20 36.94 26.36
C PRO A 320 -28.51 36.92 27.73
N ILE A 321 -28.79 35.90 28.56
CA ILE A 321 -28.13 35.72 29.87
C ILE A 321 -26.63 35.47 29.65
N ILE A 322 -26.28 34.54 28.77
CA ILE A 322 -24.88 34.23 28.45
C ILE A 322 -24.17 35.46 27.87
N PHE A 323 -24.83 36.16 26.96
CA PHE A 323 -24.29 37.37 26.35
C PHE A 323 -24.00 38.46 27.39
N GLN A 324 -24.95 38.76 28.27
CA GLN A 324 -24.81 39.82 29.28
C GLN A 324 -23.88 39.44 30.44
N CYS A 325 -23.87 38.18 30.87
CA CYS A 325 -23.07 37.73 32.02
C CYS A 325 -21.63 37.36 31.66
N PHE A 326 -21.36 36.91 30.43
CA PHE A 326 -20.03 36.46 30.03
C PHE A 326 -19.46 37.29 28.88
N ILE A 327 -20.21 37.46 27.77
CA ILE A 327 -19.64 38.06 26.56
C ILE A 327 -19.38 39.57 26.73
N VAL A 328 -20.35 40.31 27.25
CA VAL A 328 -20.25 41.77 27.46
C VAL A 328 -19.09 42.11 28.42
N PRO A 329 -18.95 41.49 29.60
CA PRO A 329 -17.85 41.80 30.51
C PRO A 329 -16.48 41.31 30.01
N MET A 330 -16.41 40.09 29.45
CA MET A 330 -15.14 39.45 29.10
C MET A 330 -14.54 39.95 27.79
N PHE A 331 -15.38 40.31 26.81
CA PHE A 331 -14.91 40.63 25.45
C PHE A 331 -15.30 42.01 24.94
N MET A 332 -16.28 42.68 25.57
CA MET A 332 -16.73 44.02 25.14
C MET A 332 -16.44 45.13 26.17
N GLY A 333 -15.92 44.78 27.35
CA GLY A 333 -15.58 45.73 28.41
C GLY A 333 -16.79 46.48 28.99
N GLY A 334 -18.01 45.95 28.81
CA GLY A 334 -19.25 46.55 29.32
C GLY A 334 -19.71 45.96 30.65
N ALA A 335 -20.60 46.65 31.34
CA ALA A 335 -21.29 46.12 32.51
C ALA A 335 -22.50 45.26 32.09
N THR A 336 -22.78 44.20 32.85
CA THR A 336 -23.96 43.35 32.66
C THR A 336 -25.25 44.15 32.82
N ASP A 337 -26.13 44.11 31.82
CA ASP A 337 -27.48 44.68 31.91
C ASP A 337 -28.42 43.73 32.66
N MET A 338 -28.60 44.01 33.96
CA MET A 338 -29.45 43.21 34.83
C MET A 338 -30.93 43.24 34.45
N ALA A 339 -31.42 44.25 33.72
CA ALA A 339 -32.81 44.27 33.26
C ALA A 339 -33.05 43.20 32.19
N VAL A 340 -32.12 43.10 31.22
CA VAL A 340 -32.14 42.05 30.18
C VAL A 340 -31.99 40.66 30.79
N VAL A 341 -31.07 40.50 31.76
CA VAL A 341 -30.87 39.24 32.47
C VAL A 341 -32.14 38.83 33.21
N ASN A 342 -32.75 39.74 33.98
CA ASN A 342 -33.97 39.43 34.74
C ASN A 342 -35.16 39.09 33.82
N GLU A 343 -35.36 39.82 32.73
CA GLU A 343 -36.40 39.48 31.74
C GLU A 343 -36.17 38.08 31.14
N SER A 344 -34.92 37.76 30.84
CA SER A 344 -34.54 36.47 30.25
C SER A 344 -34.64 35.32 31.26
N LEU A 345 -34.38 35.58 32.54
CA LEU A 345 -34.63 34.63 33.63
C LEU A 345 -36.11 34.31 33.78
N GLU A 346 -37.02 35.28 33.62
CA GLU A 346 -38.46 35.00 33.62
C GLU A 346 -38.90 34.15 32.41
N LYS A 347 -38.29 34.37 31.23
CA LYS A 347 -38.51 33.50 30.07
C LYS A 347 -37.97 32.09 30.32
N LEU A 348 -36.79 31.98 30.92
CA LEU A 348 -36.17 30.70 31.28
C LEU A 348 -37.04 29.93 32.27
N LYS A 349 -37.56 30.57 33.32
CA LYS A 349 -38.46 29.94 34.30
C LYS A 349 -39.67 29.28 33.62
N LYS A 350 -40.30 29.98 32.67
CA LYS A 350 -41.44 29.41 31.90
C LYS A 350 -41.05 28.17 31.10
N ALA A 351 -39.86 28.17 30.48
CA ALA A 351 -39.35 26.97 29.80
C ALA A 351 -39.07 25.85 30.81
N LEU A 352 -38.44 26.16 31.94
CA LEU A 352 -38.12 25.21 33.00
C LEU A 352 -39.37 24.57 33.65
N GLU A 353 -40.48 25.31 33.79
CA GLU A 353 -41.77 24.76 34.24
C GLU A 353 -42.27 23.66 33.30
N VAL A 354 -42.19 23.88 31.98
CA VAL A 354 -42.56 22.87 30.96
C VAL A 354 -41.63 21.66 31.05
N TYR A 355 -40.33 21.88 31.23
CA TYR A 355 -39.34 20.80 31.32
C TYR A 355 -39.52 19.98 32.59
N GLN A 356 -39.78 20.64 33.72
CA GLN A 356 -40.09 20.00 35.00
C GLN A 356 -41.33 19.11 34.89
N ALA A 357 -42.36 19.56 34.18
CA ALA A 357 -43.55 18.76 33.91
C ALA A 357 -43.25 17.58 32.96
N GLN A 358 -42.44 17.76 31.92
CA GLN A 358 -42.06 16.68 31.02
C GLN A 358 -41.22 15.61 31.72
N LEU A 359 -40.19 16.01 32.45
CA LEU A 359 -39.29 15.12 33.20
C LEU A 359 -39.97 14.46 34.43
N SER A 360 -41.23 14.80 34.69
CA SER A 360 -42.08 14.03 35.61
C SER A 360 -42.69 12.78 34.97
N LYS A 361 -42.77 12.75 33.64
CA LYS A 361 -43.40 11.68 32.85
C LYS A 361 -42.38 10.76 32.19
N SER A 362 -41.22 11.29 31.78
CA SER A 362 -40.16 10.56 31.08
C SER A 362 -38.80 10.85 31.69
N LYS A 363 -37.85 9.93 31.51
CA LYS A 363 -36.48 10.09 32.03
C LYS A 363 -35.72 11.24 31.35
N TYR A 364 -35.90 11.41 30.05
CA TYR A 364 -35.29 12.44 29.20
C TYR A 364 -36.38 13.23 28.48
N LEU A 365 -36.00 14.33 27.81
CA LEU A 365 -36.98 15.22 27.18
C LEU A 365 -37.80 14.49 26.10
N ALA A 366 -37.12 13.76 25.21
CA ALA A 366 -37.77 13.06 24.10
C ALA A 366 -38.43 11.72 24.48
N GLY A 367 -38.19 11.19 25.68
CA GLY A 367 -38.70 9.90 26.11
C GLY A 367 -37.84 9.26 27.19
N ASP A 368 -37.85 7.93 27.29
CA ASP A 368 -37.04 7.17 28.27
C ASP A 368 -35.63 6.82 27.77
N PHE A 369 -35.22 7.43 26.66
CA PHE A 369 -33.89 7.29 26.05
C PHE A 369 -33.23 8.67 25.94
N ILE A 370 -31.91 8.71 26.05
CA ILE A 370 -31.16 9.94 25.81
C ILE A 370 -31.08 10.23 24.32
N SER A 371 -31.16 11.49 23.93
CA SER A 371 -31.23 11.90 22.53
C SER A 371 -30.39 13.14 22.23
N LEU A 372 -30.32 13.51 20.95
CA LEU A 372 -29.76 14.79 20.51
C LEU A 372 -30.47 15.99 21.18
N ALA A 373 -31.77 15.86 21.51
CA ALA A 373 -32.50 16.91 22.21
C ALA A 373 -31.86 17.22 23.57
N ASP A 374 -31.47 16.19 24.34
CA ASP A 374 -30.83 16.37 25.64
C ASP A 374 -29.41 16.93 25.50
N ILE A 375 -28.63 16.39 24.56
CA ILE A 375 -27.25 16.79 24.31
C ILE A 375 -27.15 18.25 23.83
N SER A 376 -28.16 18.73 23.09
CA SER A 376 -28.14 20.09 22.50
C SER A 376 -28.24 21.22 23.53
N HIS A 377 -28.73 20.94 24.75
CA HIS A 377 -28.84 21.89 25.85
C HIS A 377 -27.51 22.09 26.60
N LEU A 378 -26.56 21.17 26.46
CA LEU A 378 -25.36 21.13 27.28
C LEU A 378 -24.49 22.38 27.21
N PRO A 379 -24.22 22.96 26.03
CA PRO A 379 -23.34 24.12 25.97
C PRO A 379 -23.90 25.33 26.73
N THR A 380 -25.21 25.55 26.69
CA THR A 380 -25.87 26.68 27.39
C THR A 380 -26.04 26.41 28.88
N VAL A 381 -26.33 25.16 29.26
CA VAL A 381 -26.37 24.72 30.67
C VAL A 381 -25.01 24.88 31.34
N TYR A 382 -23.91 24.57 30.66
CA TYR A 382 -22.55 24.80 31.17
C TYR A 382 -22.34 26.25 31.63
N TYR A 383 -22.73 27.23 30.80
CA TYR A 383 -22.63 28.64 31.15
C TYR A 383 -23.64 29.07 32.22
N LEU A 384 -24.85 28.48 32.25
CA LEU A 384 -25.81 28.75 33.33
C LEU A 384 -25.24 28.35 34.68
N LEU A 385 -24.65 27.15 34.78
CA LEU A 385 -24.03 26.63 36.00
C LEU A 385 -22.80 27.46 36.43
N ALA A 386 -22.08 28.02 35.48
CA ALA A 386 -20.97 28.94 35.74
C ALA A 386 -21.42 30.36 36.13
N SER A 387 -22.71 30.68 36.01
CA SER A 387 -23.26 32.01 36.31
C SER A 387 -23.77 32.12 37.75
N ALA A 388 -23.88 33.36 38.25
CA ALA A 388 -24.53 33.64 39.54
C ALA A 388 -26.03 33.27 39.60
N HIS A 389 -26.63 32.91 38.46
CA HIS A 389 -28.05 32.60 38.32
C HIS A 389 -28.35 31.10 38.30
N ALA A 390 -27.35 30.23 38.51
CA ALA A 390 -27.53 28.78 38.57
C ALA A 390 -28.60 28.34 39.59
N SER A 391 -28.80 29.12 40.67
CA SER A 391 -29.82 28.87 41.70
C SER A 391 -31.26 28.87 41.18
N VAL A 392 -31.53 29.38 39.97
CA VAL A 392 -32.84 29.25 39.32
C VAL A 392 -33.27 27.78 39.19
N LEU A 393 -32.31 26.87 39.07
CA LEU A 393 -32.56 25.43 38.93
C LEU A 393 -33.04 24.77 40.24
N ASP A 394 -32.85 25.40 41.40
CA ASP A 394 -33.25 24.83 42.70
C ASP A 394 -34.77 24.70 42.83
N ALA A 395 -35.53 25.52 42.09
CA ALA A 395 -36.99 25.42 41.99
C ALA A 395 -37.45 24.21 41.13
N TYR A 396 -36.55 23.59 40.37
CA TYR A 396 -36.87 22.56 39.37
C TYR A 396 -36.02 21.29 39.59
N PRO A 397 -36.29 20.51 40.66
CA PRO A 397 -35.44 19.40 41.07
C PRO A 397 -35.32 18.28 40.02
N ARG A 398 -36.32 18.10 39.13
CA ARG A 398 -36.25 17.08 38.07
C ARG A 398 -35.38 17.55 36.92
N VAL A 399 -35.48 18.84 36.57
CA VAL A 399 -34.56 19.46 35.61
C VAL A 399 -33.12 19.38 36.13
N LYS A 400 -32.90 19.69 37.42
CA LYS A 400 -31.57 19.60 38.04
C LYS A 400 -31.01 18.17 37.96
N ALA A 401 -31.81 17.17 38.33
CA ALA A 401 -31.41 15.77 38.22
C ALA A 401 -31.12 15.31 36.78
N TRP A 402 -31.92 15.78 35.81
CA TRP A 402 -31.67 15.54 34.38
C TRP A 402 -30.36 16.19 33.93
N ILE A 403 -30.12 17.46 34.25
CA ILE A 403 -28.86 18.15 33.96
C ILE A 403 -27.68 17.38 34.54
N ASP A 404 -27.76 16.97 35.82
CA ASP A 404 -26.70 16.22 36.48
C ASP A 404 -26.40 14.92 35.72
N ASP A 405 -27.41 14.17 35.31
CA ASP A 405 -27.25 12.93 34.54
C ASP A 405 -26.60 13.16 33.17
N VAL A 406 -27.05 14.17 32.40
CA VAL A 406 -26.45 14.47 31.09
C VAL A 406 -25.01 14.98 31.25
N MET A 407 -24.72 15.76 32.31
CA MET A 407 -23.37 16.24 32.63
C MET A 407 -22.41 15.11 33.04
N GLN A 408 -22.92 13.95 33.50
CA GLN A 408 -22.07 12.80 33.83
C GLN A 408 -21.47 12.10 32.60
N ARG A 409 -21.96 12.39 31.39
CA ARG A 409 -21.53 11.72 30.16
C ARG A 409 -20.04 11.95 29.84
N PRO A 410 -19.31 10.93 29.36
CA PRO A 410 -17.87 11.05 29.09
C PRO A 410 -17.50 12.15 28.09
N SER A 411 -18.23 12.24 26.97
CA SER A 411 -18.07 13.27 25.92
C SER A 411 -18.19 14.69 26.51
N VAL A 412 -19.17 14.87 27.39
CA VAL A 412 -19.50 16.14 28.05
C VAL A 412 -18.42 16.51 29.07
N LYS A 413 -18.07 15.58 29.96
CA LYS A 413 -16.96 15.75 30.93
C LYS A 413 -15.64 16.08 30.26
N LYS A 414 -15.35 15.47 29.11
CA LYS A 414 -14.13 15.77 28.33
C LYS A 414 -14.15 17.22 27.87
N ARG A 415 -15.23 17.66 27.24
CA ARG A 415 -15.36 19.04 26.73
C ARG A 415 -15.42 20.10 27.83
N SER A 416 -16.13 19.85 28.93
CA SER A 416 -16.19 20.79 30.07
C SER A 416 -14.82 20.98 30.73
N ARG A 417 -13.98 19.93 30.82
CA ARG A 417 -12.59 20.06 31.32
C ARG A 417 -11.69 20.86 30.38
N SER A 418 -11.79 20.60 29.07
CA SER A 418 -11.00 21.34 28.07
C SER A 418 -11.38 22.83 27.98
N ALA A 419 -12.66 23.18 28.19
CA ALA A 419 -13.11 24.56 28.27
C ALA A 419 -12.53 25.31 29.49
N MET A 420 -12.37 24.60 30.62
CA MET A 420 -11.80 25.12 31.86
C MET A 420 -10.30 25.43 31.75
N SER A 421 -9.53 24.61 31.01
CA SER A 421 -8.09 24.84 30.83
C SER A 421 -7.79 26.00 29.88
N SER A 422 -8.66 26.26 28.89
CA SER A 422 -8.51 27.37 27.94
C SER A 422 -8.89 28.75 28.52
N ALA A 423 -9.52 28.80 29.69
CA ALA A 423 -9.89 30.05 30.37
C ALA A 423 -8.86 30.51 31.42
N GLY A 424 -7.79 29.73 31.66
CA GLY A 424 -6.90 29.89 32.82
C GLY A 424 -5.53 30.52 32.57
N GLU A 425 -5.23 31.08 31.39
CA GLU A 425 -3.89 31.63 31.12
C GLU A 425 -3.69 33.13 31.39
N GLU A 426 -4.72 33.90 31.77
CA GLU A 426 -4.49 35.25 32.31
C GLU A 426 -5.44 35.57 33.48
N VAL A 427 -4.82 35.91 34.61
CA VAL A 427 -5.28 36.60 35.83
C VAL A 427 -5.00 35.77 37.08
N GLY A 428 -3.91 36.15 37.75
CA GLY A 428 -3.50 35.56 39.02
C GLY A 428 -4.51 35.79 40.14
N SER A 429 -4.90 34.72 40.82
CA SER A 429 -5.02 34.70 42.28
C SER A 429 -5.22 33.25 42.75
N THR A 430 -4.52 32.91 43.82
CA THR A 430 -4.45 31.60 44.49
C THR A 430 -5.83 31.11 44.97
N PRO A 431 -6.15 29.80 44.86
CA PRO A 431 -7.36 29.25 45.48
C PRO A 431 -7.15 28.96 46.97
N PRO A 432 -8.19 29.11 47.83
CA PRO A 432 -8.13 28.68 49.22
C PRO A 432 -8.29 27.16 49.37
N ALA A 433 -7.67 26.66 50.43
CA ALA A 433 -7.56 25.26 50.82
C ALA A 433 -8.88 24.65 51.38
N GLU A 434 -8.96 23.33 51.22
CA GLU A 434 -9.64 22.33 52.06
C GLU A 434 -11.17 22.34 52.21
N VAL A 435 -11.83 21.32 51.62
CA VAL A 435 -12.86 20.50 52.29
C VAL A 435 -12.68 19.03 51.88
N GLU A 436 -12.64 18.16 52.88
CA GLU A 436 -12.31 16.72 52.83
C GLU A 436 -13.42 15.79 52.28
N ALA A 437 -12.93 14.74 51.60
CA ALA A 437 -13.30 13.31 51.62
C ALA A 437 -14.77 12.83 51.74
N SER A 438 -15.22 12.12 50.70
CA SER A 438 -15.56 10.66 50.73
C SER A 438 -16.17 10.26 49.38
N THR A 439 -15.51 9.50 48.53
CA THR A 439 -15.51 8.03 48.60
C THR A 439 -14.40 7.53 47.65
N LEU A 440 -13.24 7.21 48.21
CA LEU A 440 -12.15 6.53 47.51
C LEU A 440 -12.30 5.02 47.70
N ILE A 441 -12.39 4.30 46.59
CA ILE A 441 -11.98 2.90 46.53
C ILE A 441 -10.46 2.92 46.73
N THR A 442 -10.00 2.30 47.81
CA THR A 442 -8.58 2.21 48.18
C THR A 442 -7.89 1.23 47.24
N LEU A 443 -7.02 1.72 46.36
CA LEU A 443 -5.93 0.92 45.78
C LEU A 443 -4.79 0.89 46.81
N ARG A 444 -4.19 -0.28 47.02
CA ARG A 444 -3.06 -0.45 47.96
C ARG A 444 -1.77 0.02 47.29
N ASP A 445 -0.82 0.50 48.09
CA ASP A 445 0.54 0.80 47.64
C ASP A 445 1.15 -0.43 46.95
N GLY A 446 1.45 -0.29 45.65
CA GLY A 446 2.11 -1.31 44.83
C GLY A 446 1.54 -1.54 43.43
N ASP A 447 0.31 -1.09 43.13
CA ASP A 447 -0.30 -1.36 41.82
C ASP A 447 -0.11 -0.19 40.83
N GLU A 448 0.83 -0.34 39.88
CA GLU A 448 0.89 0.53 38.68
C GLU A 448 -0.26 0.19 37.71
N VAL A 449 -1.23 1.09 37.58
CA VAL A 449 -2.29 0.99 36.56
C VAL A 449 -1.84 1.74 35.30
N SER A 450 -1.33 1.01 34.31
CA SER A 450 -1.10 1.53 32.96
C SER A 450 -2.39 1.47 32.14
N PHE A 451 -2.92 2.63 31.72
CA PHE A 451 -4.07 2.72 30.82
C PHE A 451 -3.62 2.59 29.36
N PHE A 452 -4.03 1.52 28.68
CA PHE A 452 -3.92 1.44 27.22
C PHE A 452 -5.14 2.08 26.53
N PRO A 453 -4.99 2.72 25.36
CA PRO A 453 -6.00 3.63 24.78
C PRO A 453 -7.27 2.97 24.24
N ASP A 454 -7.38 1.64 24.26
CA ASP A 454 -8.47 0.89 23.61
C ASP A 454 -9.52 0.31 24.58
N GLY A 455 -9.43 0.66 25.87
CA GLY A 455 -10.47 0.34 26.86
C GLY A 455 -10.58 -1.13 27.26
N THR A 456 -9.66 -2.01 26.83
CA THR A 456 -9.65 -3.41 27.27
C THR A 456 -8.93 -3.58 28.61
N ARG A 457 -9.65 -4.05 29.63
CA ARG A 457 -9.07 -4.39 30.94
C ARG A 457 -8.28 -5.70 30.83
N THR A 458 -6.98 -5.60 30.56
CA THR A 458 -6.03 -6.69 30.80
C THR A 458 -5.03 -6.21 31.85
N MET A 459 -4.69 -7.04 32.85
CA MET A 459 -3.64 -6.66 33.79
C MET A 459 -2.32 -6.55 33.01
N PRO A 460 -1.59 -5.43 33.09
CA PRO A 460 -0.29 -5.31 32.45
C PRO A 460 0.69 -6.31 33.04
N VAL A 461 1.70 -6.69 32.27
CA VAL A 461 2.85 -7.47 32.74
C VAL A 461 4.12 -6.71 32.39
N THR A 462 4.97 -6.54 33.39
CA THR A 462 6.30 -5.99 33.27
C THR A 462 7.28 -7.14 33.12
N LEU A 463 7.81 -7.31 31.91
CA LEU A 463 8.74 -8.38 31.57
C LEU A 463 10.15 -7.83 31.39
N THR A 464 11.16 -8.64 31.74
CA THR A 464 12.57 -8.26 31.57
C THR A 464 13.30 -9.25 30.68
N VAL A 465 13.96 -8.76 29.62
CA VAL A 465 14.96 -9.55 28.90
C VAL A 465 16.31 -9.33 29.56
N LYS A 466 17.01 -10.43 29.89
CA LYS A 466 18.36 -10.44 30.44
C LYS A 466 19.28 -11.29 29.58
N ASP A 467 20.54 -10.90 29.42
CA ASP A 467 21.54 -11.74 28.77
C ASP A 467 22.60 -12.31 29.72
N ASN A 468 23.46 -13.17 29.18
CA ASN A 468 24.55 -13.80 29.92
C ASN A 468 25.66 -12.83 30.39
N LYS A 469 25.64 -11.56 29.95
CA LYS A 469 26.53 -10.49 30.41
C LYS A 469 25.87 -9.60 31.45
N GLY A 470 24.64 -9.91 31.87
CA GLY A 470 23.90 -9.17 32.89
C GLY A 470 23.22 -7.90 32.37
N ARG A 471 23.18 -7.66 31.06
CA ARG A 471 22.44 -6.54 30.47
C ARG A 471 20.94 -6.85 30.54
N ARG A 472 20.13 -5.84 30.84
CA ARG A 472 18.70 -6.00 31.09
C ARG A 472 17.88 -4.89 30.43
N VAL A 473 16.78 -5.26 29.78
CA VAL A 473 15.73 -4.35 29.30
C VAL A 473 14.42 -4.78 29.89
N THR A 474 13.71 -3.84 30.51
CA THR A 474 12.41 -4.07 31.14
C THR A 474 11.35 -3.26 30.40
N HIS A 475 10.19 -3.87 30.14
CA HIS A 475 9.08 -3.20 29.46
C HIS A 475 7.73 -3.70 29.99
N THR A 476 6.84 -2.76 30.29
CA THR A 476 5.45 -3.02 30.69
C THR A 476 4.57 -3.09 29.44
N MET A 477 3.88 -4.21 29.24
CA MET A 477 3.03 -4.49 28.07
C MET A 477 1.73 -5.19 28.48
N ARG A 478 0.73 -5.26 27.59
CA ARG A 478 -0.49 -6.06 27.86
C ARG A 478 -0.17 -7.54 27.72
N ARG A 479 -0.91 -8.39 28.45
CA ARG A 479 -0.77 -9.86 28.33
C ARG A 479 -1.09 -10.40 26.93
N LEU A 480 -1.83 -9.63 26.13
CA LEU A 480 -2.20 -9.95 24.74
C LEU A 480 -1.29 -9.31 23.70
N ASP A 481 -0.36 -8.42 24.09
CA ASP A 481 0.60 -7.85 23.14
C ASP A 481 1.63 -8.88 22.72
N VAL A 482 2.14 -8.78 21.49
CA VAL A 482 3.25 -9.62 21.04
C VAL A 482 4.57 -9.19 21.69
N ILE A 483 5.32 -10.15 22.22
CA ILE A 483 6.54 -9.92 23.00
C ILE A 483 7.67 -9.30 22.14
N CYS A 484 7.54 -9.31 20.80
CA CYS A 484 8.53 -8.75 19.87
C CYS A 484 8.97 -7.31 20.20
N THR A 485 8.08 -6.48 20.77
CA THR A 485 8.41 -5.11 21.17
C THR A 485 9.52 -5.09 22.22
N LEU A 486 9.47 -5.98 23.21
CA LEU A 486 10.51 -6.10 24.23
C LEU A 486 11.83 -6.64 23.65
N PHE A 487 11.78 -7.57 22.70
CA PHE A 487 12.99 -8.07 22.03
C PHE A 487 13.67 -7.00 21.19
N ARG A 488 12.89 -6.17 20.48
CA ARG A 488 13.41 -5.02 19.73
C ARG A 488 14.10 -4.00 20.67
N LEU A 489 13.46 -3.65 21.78
CA LEU A 489 14.06 -2.77 22.79
C LEU A 489 15.39 -3.34 23.34
N TYR A 490 15.46 -4.65 23.53
CA TYR A 490 16.71 -5.32 23.89
C TYR A 490 17.79 -5.18 22.80
N PHE A 491 17.47 -5.43 21.53
CA PHE A 491 18.44 -5.30 20.44
C PHE A 491 18.87 -3.85 20.18
N ASP A 492 17.99 -2.87 20.39
CA ASP A 492 18.29 -1.46 20.25
C ASP A 492 19.25 -0.96 21.35
N MET A 493 19.23 -1.58 22.53
CA MET A 493 20.20 -1.32 23.60
C MET A 493 21.58 -1.92 23.32
N LEU A 494 21.70 -2.91 22.41
CA LEU A 494 22.98 -3.56 22.16
C LEU A 494 23.91 -2.67 21.33
N PRO A 495 25.20 -2.54 21.72
CA PRO A 495 26.20 -1.90 20.87
C PRO A 495 26.29 -2.62 19.53
N SER A 496 26.69 -1.92 18.47
CA SER A 496 26.76 -2.47 17.09
C SER A 496 27.62 -3.73 16.96
N THR A 497 28.54 -3.95 17.90
CA THR A 497 29.45 -5.10 17.95
C THR A 497 28.91 -6.32 18.70
N ALA A 498 27.72 -6.24 19.32
CA ALA A 498 27.14 -7.36 20.05
C ALA A 498 26.46 -8.37 19.10
N PRO A 499 26.52 -9.68 19.39
CA PRO A 499 25.83 -10.69 18.60
C PRO A 499 24.32 -10.46 18.64
N ARG A 500 23.70 -10.30 17.45
CA ARG A 500 22.26 -10.10 17.28
C ARG A 500 21.51 -11.39 16.93
N GLU A 501 22.23 -12.49 16.83
CA GLU A 501 21.69 -13.83 16.58
C GLU A 501 21.75 -14.66 17.86
N GLY A 502 20.63 -15.26 18.23
CA GLY A 502 20.47 -16.07 19.43
C GLY A 502 19.01 -16.43 19.66
N VAL A 503 18.76 -17.18 20.73
CA VAL A 503 17.41 -17.62 21.11
C VAL A 503 16.97 -16.97 22.41
N PHE A 504 15.69 -16.62 22.50
CA PHE A 504 15.08 -16.13 23.74
C PHE A 504 14.42 -17.29 24.47
N MET A 505 14.81 -17.47 25.73
CA MET A 505 14.39 -18.60 26.55
C MET A 505 13.60 -18.11 27.76
N TYR A 506 12.48 -18.77 28.06
CA TYR A 506 11.70 -18.58 29.29
C TYR A 506 11.25 -19.93 29.81
N ASN A 507 11.43 -20.17 31.11
CA ASN A 507 11.15 -21.47 31.73
C ASN A 507 11.74 -22.67 30.96
N GLY A 508 12.94 -22.50 30.39
CA GLY A 508 13.66 -23.54 29.65
C GLY A 508 13.12 -23.83 28.24
N ARG A 509 12.19 -23.02 27.71
CA ARG A 509 11.65 -23.13 26.35
C ARG A 509 12.01 -21.93 25.50
N GLU A 510 12.25 -22.18 24.21
CA GLU A 510 12.44 -21.11 23.23
C GLU A 510 11.10 -20.40 22.96
N ILE A 511 11.14 -19.08 22.92
CA ILE A 511 10.00 -18.21 22.65
C ILE A 511 10.20 -17.52 21.31
N SER A 512 9.16 -17.58 20.48
CA SER A 512 9.11 -16.88 19.20
C SER A 512 8.69 -15.42 19.37
N PHE A 513 9.17 -14.56 18.47
CA PHE A 513 8.84 -13.14 18.41
C PHE A 513 7.32 -12.84 18.36
N TYR A 514 6.52 -13.76 17.81
CA TYR A 514 5.09 -13.54 17.57
C TYR A 514 4.18 -14.11 18.68
N GLN A 515 4.75 -14.56 19.79
CA GLN A 515 3.97 -15.02 20.95
C GLN A 515 3.59 -13.87 21.87
N THR A 516 2.54 -14.07 22.67
CA THR A 516 2.00 -13.12 23.65
C THR A 516 2.31 -13.62 25.08
N PRO A 517 2.47 -12.74 26.09
CA PRO A 517 2.71 -13.18 27.47
C PRO A 517 1.68 -14.19 27.98
N GLU A 518 0.40 -14.03 27.63
CA GLU A 518 -0.67 -14.98 28.00
C GLU A 518 -0.43 -16.39 27.45
N LYS A 519 -0.16 -16.52 26.14
CA LYS A 519 0.16 -17.81 25.49
C LYS A 519 1.44 -18.47 26.02
N CYS A 520 2.33 -17.70 26.64
CA CYS A 520 3.56 -18.20 27.25
C CYS A 520 3.45 -18.38 28.76
N ASP A 521 2.27 -18.17 29.35
CA ASP A 521 2.00 -18.21 30.81
C ASP A 521 2.89 -17.27 31.65
N MET A 522 3.32 -16.14 31.07
CA MET A 522 4.18 -15.17 31.73
C MET A 522 3.41 -14.26 32.69
N ASN A 523 4.00 -14.01 33.86
CA ASN A 523 3.46 -13.17 34.91
C ASN A 523 4.30 -11.90 35.11
N ASP A 524 3.76 -10.98 35.91
CA ASP A 524 4.42 -9.73 36.20
C ASP A 524 5.76 -9.95 36.92
N GLY A 525 6.81 -9.29 36.43
CA GLY A 525 8.18 -9.42 36.95
C GLY A 525 9.01 -10.55 36.32
N ASP A 526 8.45 -11.34 35.40
CA ASP A 526 9.16 -12.49 34.81
C ASP A 526 10.35 -12.10 33.91
N GLU A 527 11.37 -12.97 33.93
CA GLU A 527 12.63 -12.78 33.19
C GLU A 527 12.75 -13.74 32.00
N ILE A 528 13.04 -13.20 30.82
CA ILE A 528 13.39 -13.91 29.60
C ILE A 528 14.90 -13.85 29.41
N THR A 529 15.55 -14.98 29.18
CA THR A 529 17.01 -15.01 28.98
C THR A 529 17.33 -15.05 27.50
N PHE A 530 18.12 -14.09 27.01
CA PHE A 530 18.72 -14.16 25.69
C PHE A 530 20.02 -14.98 25.76
N HIS A 531 20.02 -16.09 25.03
CA HIS A 531 21.22 -16.89 24.82
C HIS A 531 21.77 -16.52 23.45
N PRO A 532 22.81 -15.67 23.37
CA PRO A 532 23.52 -15.49 22.12
C PRO A 532 24.08 -16.85 21.73
N PHE A 533 24.08 -17.16 20.43
CA PHE A 533 24.86 -18.30 19.97
C PHE A 533 26.32 -18.05 20.38
N SER A 534 26.79 -18.75 21.42
CA SER A 534 28.17 -18.63 21.88
C SER A 534 29.07 -19.05 20.73
N LYS A 535 30.07 -18.22 20.38
CA LYS A 535 31.22 -18.69 19.62
C LYS A 535 32.20 -19.38 20.58
N PRO A 536 32.26 -20.73 20.66
CA PRO A 536 33.55 -21.39 20.73
C PRO A 536 34.23 -21.22 19.38
N SER A 537 35.55 -21.41 19.28
CA SER A 537 36.29 -21.36 18.01
C SER A 537 35.63 -22.27 16.97
N THR A 538 34.73 -21.71 16.16
CA THR A 538 33.90 -22.48 15.23
C THR A 538 34.65 -22.80 13.97
N PHE A 539 35.80 -22.22 13.70
CA PHE A 539 36.50 -22.41 12.43
C PHE A 539 37.64 -23.40 12.58
N VAL A 540 37.72 -24.33 11.62
CA VAL A 540 38.88 -25.17 11.35
C VAL A 540 39.35 -24.89 9.94
N THR A 541 40.65 -24.78 9.77
CA THR A 541 41.31 -24.60 8.48
C THR A 541 41.70 -25.96 7.95
N LEU A 542 40.95 -26.46 6.98
CA LEU A 542 41.18 -27.78 6.40
C LEU A 542 41.88 -27.67 5.07
N THR A 543 42.71 -28.66 4.75
CA THR A 543 43.45 -28.74 3.49
C THR A 543 43.09 -29.99 2.71
N ILE A 544 42.67 -29.87 1.45
CA ILE A 544 42.58 -31.00 0.51
C ILE A 544 43.86 -31.05 -0.33
N LYS A 545 44.57 -32.18 -0.29
CA LYS A 545 45.74 -32.45 -1.13
C LYS A 545 45.45 -33.57 -2.12
N GLY A 546 45.73 -33.31 -3.41
CA GLY A 546 45.81 -34.38 -4.41
C GLY A 546 47.08 -35.21 -4.18
N SER A 547 46.96 -36.54 -4.18
CA SER A 547 48.14 -37.43 -4.05
C SER A 547 48.98 -37.40 -5.33
N THR A 548 50.30 -37.35 -5.18
CA THR A 548 51.28 -37.43 -6.28
C THR A 548 51.52 -38.85 -6.78
N ASP A 549 51.05 -39.86 -6.06
CA ASP A 549 51.56 -41.22 -6.21
C ASP A 549 50.79 -42.09 -7.23
N ASP A 550 49.69 -41.58 -7.80
CA ASP A 550 48.81 -42.35 -8.70
C ASP A 550 48.68 -41.75 -10.12
N GLY A 551 49.65 -40.94 -10.55
CA GLY A 551 49.85 -40.64 -11.98
C GLY A 551 48.85 -39.67 -12.63
N GLY A 552 48.90 -38.38 -12.28
CA GLY A 552 48.39 -37.34 -13.19
C GLY A 552 48.01 -35.97 -12.61
N ARG A 553 47.88 -35.80 -11.29
CA ARG A 553 47.44 -34.51 -10.72
C ARG A 553 48.50 -33.86 -9.84
N SER A 554 49.49 -33.21 -10.46
CA SER A 554 50.43 -32.38 -9.72
C SER A 554 49.80 -31.01 -9.37
N GLY A 555 49.68 -30.70 -8.08
CA GLY A 555 49.97 -29.35 -7.60
C GLY A 555 48.86 -28.54 -6.91
N VAL A 556 47.59 -28.92 -7.02
CA VAL A 556 46.51 -28.13 -6.38
C VAL A 556 46.34 -28.55 -4.92
N VAL A 557 46.69 -27.63 -4.03
CA VAL A 557 46.45 -27.73 -2.59
C VAL A 557 45.47 -26.62 -2.22
N VAL A 558 44.30 -27.00 -1.72
CA VAL A 558 43.29 -26.03 -1.27
C VAL A 558 43.25 -26.06 0.24
N THR A 559 43.55 -24.94 0.87
CA THR A 559 43.44 -24.73 2.31
C THR A 559 42.41 -23.66 2.58
N ARG A 560 41.39 -23.96 3.38
CA ARG A 560 40.28 -23.04 3.65
C ARG A 560 39.83 -23.14 5.11
N PRO A 561 39.64 -21.99 5.79
CA PRO A 561 38.89 -21.96 7.04
C PRO A 561 37.41 -22.20 6.75
N MET A 562 36.79 -23.11 7.48
CA MET A 562 35.35 -23.39 7.44
C MET A 562 34.82 -23.64 8.84
N ARG A 563 33.52 -23.48 9.07
CA ARG A 563 32.95 -23.77 10.39
C ARG A 563 32.95 -25.28 10.62
N ARG A 564 33.14 -25.72 11.87
CA ARG A 564 33.03 -27.12 12.28
C ARG A 564 31.65 -27.72 11.98
N THR A 565 30.64 -26.88 11.79
CA THR A 565 29.27 -27.25 11.43
C THR A 565 28.95 -27.03 9.95
N ASP A 566 29.88 -26.50 9.15
CA ASP A 566 29.65 -26.36 7.71
C ASP A 566 29.81 -27.73 7.05
N GLU A 567 28.96 -28.03 6.07
CA GLU A 567 29.08 -29.23 5.24
C GLU A 567 30.43 -29.25 4.48
N LEU A 568 31.10 -30.40 4.53
CA LEU A 568 32.38 -30.64 3.85
C LEU A 568 32.25 -30.56 2.32
N GLN A 569 31.03 -30.72 1.76
CA GLN A 569 30.76 -30.56 0.34
C GLN A 569 31.27 -29.23 -0.21
N ARG A 570 31.14 -28.13 0.56
CA ARG A 570 31.61 -26.81 0.10
C ARG A 570 33.11 -26.75 -0.13
N LEU A 571 33.88 -27.42 0.73
CA LEU A 571 35.34 -27.49 0.60
C LEU A 571 35.72 -28.40 -0.58
N ILE A 572 34.98 -29.50 -0.78
CA ILE A 572 35.17 -30.47 -1.86
C ILE A 572 34.85 -29.85 -3.22
N ASP A 573 33.71 -29.19 -3.36
CA ASP A 573 33.30 -28.46 -4.56
C ASP A 573 34.32 -27.38 -4.91
N TYR A 574 34.79 -26.64 -3.90
CA TYR A 574 35.79 -25.61 -4.10
C TYR A 574 37.14 -26.19 -4.56
N TYR A 575 37.55 -27.34 -4.04
CA TYR A 575 38.73 -28.06 -4.53
C TYR A 575 38.56 -28.47 -6.00
N PHE A 576 37.45 -29.10 -6.37
CA PHE A 576 37.21 -29.54 -7.74
C PHE A 576 37.01 -28.38 -8.73
N ALA A 577 36.51 -27.24 -8.28
CA ALA A 577 36.46 -26.01 -9.09
C ALA A 577 37.85 -25.46 -9.42
N MET A 578 38.87 -25.78 -8.61
CA MET A 578 40.26 -25.30 -8.76
C MET A 578 41.17 -26.29 -9.49
N VAL A 579 40.72 -27.52 -9.76
CA VAL A 579 41.49 -28.53 -10.50
C VAL A 579 41.04 -28.56 -11.96
N PRO A 580 41.94 -28.34 -12.95
CA PRO A 580 41.59 -28.42 -14.37
C PRO A 580 41.13 -29.82 -14.76
N THR A 581 39.89 -29.97 -15.23
CA THR A 581 39.33 -31.26 -15.67
C THR A 581 39.72 -31.54 -17.12
N ASN A 582 40.95 -32.03 -17.35
CA ASN A 582 41.34 -32.57 -18.65
C ASN A 582 41.56 -34.09 -18.69
N ASP A 583 41.38 -34.80 -17.57
CA ASP A 583 41.36 -36.26 -17.58
C ASP A 583 39.93 -36.79 -17.46
N GLN A 584 39.37 -37.08 -18.64
CA GLN A 584 38.23 -37.95 -18.81
C GLN A 584 38.62 -39.33 -18.29
N ASN A 585 37.99 -39.82 -17.20
CA ASN A 585 37.70 -41.24 -16.90
C ASN A 585 37.84 -41.76 -15.45
N GLY A 586 37.90 -40.94 -14.40
CA GLY A 586 37.75 -41.44 -13.02
C GLY A 586 36.77 -40.60 -12.22
N GLU A 587 35.77 -41.22 -11.57
CA GLU A 587 35.16 -40.60 -10.39
C GLU A 587 36.26 -40.48 -9.31
N TRP A 588 36.21 -39.52 -8.39
CA TRP A 588 37.19 -39.39 -7.31
C TRP A 588 36.46 -39.14 -6.00
N ALA A 589 36.90 -39.79 -4.92
CA ALA A 589 36.37 -39.62 -3.58
C ALA A 589 37.37 -38.87 -2.68
N VAL A 590 36.84 -38.11 -1.71
CA VAL A 590 37.64 -37.45 -0.67
C VAL A 590 37.61 -38.29 0.59
N THR A 591 38.76 -38.47 1.23
CA THR A 591 38.91 -39.31 2.42
C THR A 591 39.62 -38.57 3.56
N TYR A 592 39.23 -38.86 4.79
CA TYR A 592 39.89 -38.40 6.01
C TYR A 592 40.01 -39.59 6.99
N GLY A 593 41.19 -39.80 7.58
CA GLY A 593 41.44 -40.98 8.42
C GLY A 593 41.26 -42.33 7.71
N GLY A 594 41.31 -42.37 6.37
CA GLY A 594 41.07 -43.58 5.57
C GLY A 594 39.59 -43.91 5.29
N ARG A 595 38.65 -43.10 5.79
CA ARG A 595 37.22 -43.21 5.51
C ARG A 595 36.81 -42.20 4.44
N GLN A 596 35.91 -42.59 3.54
CA GLN A 596 35.31 -41.68 2.57
C GLN A 596 34.43 -40.66 3.28
N VAL A 597 34.67 -39.39 3.00
CA VAL A 597 33.93 -38.25 3.53
C VAL A 597 32.72 -38.00 2.65
N GLY A 598 31.54 -37.97 3.25
CA GLY A 598 30.29 -37.58 2.60
C GLY A 598 30.15 -36.05 2.55
N GLY A 599 29.50 -35.55 1.51
CA GLY A 599 29.30 -34.11 1.29
C GLY A 599 28.53 -33.41 2.41
N GLU A 600 27.45 -34.05 2.88
CA GLU A 600 26.55 -33.51 3.91
C GLU A 600 27.11 -33.65 5.33
N GLU A 601 28.24 -34.33 5.52
CA GLU A 601 28.91 -34.46 6.81
C GLU A 601 29.76 -33.21 7.12
N THR A 602 29.98 -32.91 8.40
CA THR A 602 30.65 -31.70 8.87
C THR A 602 32.01 -32.02 9.50
N PRO A 603 32.94 -31.05 9.64
CA PRO A 603 34.20 -31.29 10.35
C PRO A 603 34.02 -31.77 11.79
N ALA A 604 32.93 -31.38 12.46
CA ALA A 604 32.59 -31.86 13.79
C ALA A 604 32.29 -33.37 13.82
N ASP A 605 31.65 -33.91 12.78
CA ASP A 605 31.31 -35.35 12.69
C ASP A 605 32.55 -36.24 12.59
N TYR A 606 33.67 -35.68 12.13
CA TYR A 606 34.97 -36.34 12.05
C TYR A 606 35.96 -35.88 13.13
N GLU A 607 35.51 -35.06 14.09
CA GLU A 607 36.33 -34.42 15.13
C GLU A 607 37.54 -33.63 14.60
N MET A 608 37.52 -33.20 13.33
CA MET A 608 38.66 -32.56 12.65
C MET A 608 39.14 -31.30 13.38
N GLU A 609 40.45 -31.09 13.46
CA GLU A 609 41.09 -29.94 14.09
C GLU A 609 41.67 -28.95 13.06
N ASP A 610 42.07 -27.76 13.51
CA ASP A 610 42.66 -26.74 12.63
C ASP A 610 43.99 -27.26 12.04
N GLY A 611 44.10 -27.27 10.72
CA GLY A 611 45.26 -27.78 9.98
C GLY A 611 45.11 -29.20 9.42
N ASP A 612 43.99 -29.87 9.69
CA ASP A 612 43.74 -31.24 9.22
C ASP A 612 43.64 -31.38 7.70
N GLN A 613 44.04 -32.56 7.19
CA GLN A 613 44.22 -32.79 5.76
C GLN A 613 43.37 -33.94 5.23
N LEU A 614 42.60 -33.67 4.18
CA LEU A 614 41.84 -34.66 3.42
C LEU A 614 42.59 -35.06 2.15
N ARG A 615 42.38 -36.32 1.71
CA ARG A 615 43.06 -36.92 0.55
C ARG A 615 42.09 -37.32 -0.55
N LEU A 616 42.51 -37.12 -1.80
CA LEU A 616 41.78 -37.56 -2.99
C LEU A 616 42.15 -39.01 -3.37
N VAL A 617 41.17 -39.86 -3.68
CA VAL A 617 41.36 -41.24 -4.16
C VAL A 617 40.43 -41.55 -5.36
N PRO A 618 40.79 -42.41 -6.33
CA PRO A 618 39.91 -42.76 -7.45
C PRO A 618 38.66 -43.55 -7.01
N ALA A 619 37.49 -43.24 -7.58
CA ALA A 619 36.22 -43.94 -7.42
C ALA A 619 35.91 -44.84 -8.63
N SER A 620 35.35 -46.01 -8.34
CA SER A 620 35.15 -47.12 -9.28
C SER A 620 33.94 -46.92 -10.22
N LYS A 621 34.19 -46.92 -11.54
CA LYS A 621 33.26 -46.62 -12.68
C LYS A 621 32.15 -47.64 -12.99
N PRO A 622 31.09 -47.22 -13.75
CA PRO A 622 30.90 -47.62 -15.17
C PRO A 622 30.28 -46.52 -16.11
N SER A 623 30.95 -46.07 -17.18
CA SER A 623 30.80 -46.39 -18.64
C SER A 623 29.59 -45.83 -19.43
N ARG A 624 29.77 -44.80 -20.28
CA ARG A 624 29.88 -44.86 -21.77
C ARG A 624 29.80 -43.49 -22.50
N GLU A 625 30.79 -43.33 -23.39
CA GLU A 625 31.09 -42.51 -24.59
C GLU A 625 30.18 -41.44 -25.25
N PRO A 626 30.79 -40.55 -26.08
CA PRO A 626 30.37 -39.17 -26.36
C PRO A 626 29.97 -38.87 -27.83
N ALA A 627 29.34 -37.72 -28.09
CA ALA A 627 29.28 -37.14 -29.44
C ALA A 627 29.17 -35.60 -29.47
N SER A 628 30.09 -35.03 -30.26
CA SER A 628 30.10 -33.76 -31.00
C SER A 628 29.94 -32.41 -30.26
N MET A 629 31.07 -31.71 -30.20
CA MET A 629 31.23 -30.26 -30.06
C MET A 629 30.54 -29.48 -31.20
N TYR A 630 29.85 -28.40 -30.82
CA TYR A 630 30.02 -27.01 -31.26
C TYR A 630 28.76 -26.25 -30.81
N ARG A 631 28.81 -25.46 -29.72
CA ARG A 631 27.69 -24.58 -29.35
C ARG A 631 28.16 -23.22 -28.84
N HIS A 632 27.53 -22.20 -29.42
CA HIS A 632 27.68 -20.77 -29.12
C HIS A 632 27.09 -20.46 -27.73
N GLY A 633 27.76 -19.61 -26.95
CA GLY A 633 27.27 -19.18 -25.63
C GLY A 633 28.34 -18.96 -24.54
N CYS A 634 29.63 -19.16 -24.85
CA CYS A 634 30.69 -18.92 -23.87
C CYS A 634 30.89 -17.43 -23.61
N VAL A 635 31.00 -17.06 -22.33
CA VAL A 635 31.39 -15.72 -21.90
C VAL A 635 32.90 -15.68 -21.73
N LEU A 636 33.59 -14.81 -22.47
CA LEU A 636 35.04 -14.66 -22.37
C LEU A 636 35.39 -13.71 -21.20
N ALA A 637 36.48 -13.96 -20.48
CA ALA A 637 36.95 -13.12 -19.39
C ALA A 637 38.49 -13.00 -19.38
N TYR A 638 39.01 -11.80 -19.07
CA TYR A 638 40.42 -11.47 -18.96
C TYR A 638 40.64 -10.60 -17.70
N GLU A 639 41.64 -10.93 -16.88
CA GLU A 639 41.89 -10.32 -15.54
C GLU A 639 40.64 -10.22 -14.63
N GLY A 640 39.76 -11.23 -14.69
CA GLY A 640 38.53 -11.26 -13.89
C GLY A 640 37.42 -10.31 -14.38
N ARG A 641 37.57 -9.74 -15.58
CA ARG A 641 36.55 -8.91 -16.25
C ARG A 641 36.06 -9.58 -17.53
N ARG A 642 34.77 -9.43 -17.85
CA ARG A 642 34.18 -9.98 -19.08
C ARG A 642 34.75 -9.28 -20.32
N VAL A 643 35.15 -10.07 -21.31
CA VAL A 643 35.62 -9.61 -22.63
C VAL A 643 34.43 -9.54 -23.57
N HIS A 644 34.14 -8.35 -24.12
CA HIS A 644 33.06 -8.13 -25.07
C HIS A 644 33.53 -8.33 -26.52
N GLY A 645 32.66 -8.86 -27.37
CA GLY A 645 32.99 -9.18 -28.77
C GLY A 645 33.31 -7.98 -29.67
N SER A 646 33.17 -6.75 -29.17
CA SER A 646 33.55 -5.51 -29.87
C SER A 646 34.91 -4.94 -29.44
N GLN A 647 35.58 -5.55 -28.46
CA GLN A 647 36.88 -5.09 -27.95
C GLN A 647 38.02 -5.75 -28.72
N THR A 648 39.00 -4.95 -29.12
CA THR A 648 40.24 -5.40 -29.74
C THR A 648 41.29 -5.77 -28.68
N PRO A 649 42.36 -6.49 -29.04
CA PRO A 649 43.47 -6.76 -28.13
C PRO A 649 44.08 -5.49 -27.51
N ASP A 650 44.11 -4.39 -28.27
CA ASP A 650 44.60 -3.09 -27.80
C ASP A 650 43.64 -2.44 -26.76
N ASP A 651 42.32 -2.61 -26.93
CA ASP A 651 41.31 -2.13 -25.98
C ASP A 651 41.39 -2.85 -24.62
N LEU A 652 41.87 -4.09 -24.64
CA LEU A 652 42.06 -4.95 -23.46
C LEU A 652 43.48 -4.89 -22.89
N LYS A 653 44.40 -4.17 -23.57
CA LYS A 653 45.83 -4.10 -23.25
C LYS A 653 46.49 -5.47 -23.11
N LEU A 654 46.18 -6.39 -24.03
CA LEU A 654 46.77 -7.73 -24.02
C LEU A 654 48.25 -7.68 -24.41
N GLU A 655 49.10 -8.32 -23.62
CA GLU A 655 50.50 -8.60 -23.93
C GLU A 655 50.67 -10.04 -24.45
N ASP A 656 51.82 -10.31 -25.06
CA ASP A 656 52.10 -11.61 -25.68
C ASP A 656 52.23 -12.70 -24.59
N GLY A 657 51.28 -13.65 -24.58
CA GLY A 657 51.17 -14.70 -23.56
C GLY A 657 49.95 -14.61 -22.64
N ASP A 658 49.15 -13.54 -22.75
CA ASP A 658 47.92 -13.37 -21.97
C ASP A 658 46.82 -14.34 -22.39
N ILE A 659 46.10 -14.88 -21.39
CA ILE A 659 45.11 -15.96 -21.58
C ILE A 659 43.70 -15.42 -21.29
N ILE A 660 42.81 -15.55 -22.28
CA ILE A 660 41.37 -15.24 -22.14
C ILE A 660 40.62 -16.52 -21.79
N TYR A 661 39.83 -16.48 -20.71
CA TYR A 661 39.07 -17.61 -20.18
C TYR A 661 37.67 -17.68 -20.76
N ALA A 662 37.20 -18.87 -21.17
CA ALA A 662 35.80 -19.10 -21.53
C ALA A 662 35.03 -19.66 -20.32
N LEU A 663 34.07 -18.89 -19.80
CA LEU A 663 33.18 -19.29 -18.71
C LEU A 663 32.05 -20.16 -19.27
N ALA A 664 31.89 -21.37 -18.71
CA ALA A 664 30.87 -22.32 -19.11
C ALA A 664 29.50 -21.96 -18.51
N CYS A 665 28.47 -21.89 -19.35
CA CYS A 665 27.09 -21.70 -18.92
C CYS A 665 26.48 -23.08 -18.61
N GLN A 666 26.03 -23.32 -17.37
CA GLN A 666 25.24 -24.52 -17.03
C GLN A 666 23.86 -24.42 -17.70
N ARG A 667 23.65 -25.12 -18.82
CA ARG A 667 22.31 -25.31 -19.40
C ARG A 667 21.82 -26.73 -19.15
N SER A 668 20.90 -26.88 -18.20
CA SER A 668 19.95 -27.99 -18.13
C SER A 668 18.64 -27.48 -17.51
N MET A 669 17.85 -26.75 -18.30
CA MET A 669 16.40 -26.63 -18.07
C MET A 669 15.72 -26.93 -19.40
N SER A 670 14.58 -27.63 -19.36
CA SER A 670 13.74 -27.78 -20.56
C SER A 670 13.34 -26.38 -21.06
N PRO A 671 13.29 -26.17 -22.39
CA PRO A 671 12.94 -24.86 -22.94
C PRO A 671 11.53 -24.46 -22.49
N VAL A 672 11.36 -23.18 -22.12
CA VAL A 672 10.04 -22.62 -21.80
C VAL A 672 9.21 -22.52 -23.08
N LYS A 673 7.88 -22.64 -23.00
CA LYS A 673 7.01 -22.54 -24.18
C LYS A 673 6.27 -21.21 -24.22
N VAL A 674 6.27 -20.58 -25.39
CA VAL A 674 5.53 -19.35 -25.67
C VAL A 674 4.47 -19.67 -26.72
N PHE A 675 3.20 -19.67 -26.34
CA PHE A 675 2.07 -19.94 -27.23
C PHE A 675 1.65 -18.67 -27.96
N GLY A 676 1.82 -18.66 -29.28
CA GLY A 676 1.58 -17.54 -30.20
C GLY A 676 2.70 -17.45 -31.23
N SER A 677 2.83 -16.31 -31.90
CA SER A 677 3.91 -16.08 -32.88
C SER A 677 4.50 -14.68 -32.76
N ALA A 678 5.78 -14.53 -33.15
CA ALA A 678 6.54 -13.29 -32.98
C ALA A 678 5.88 -12.02 -33.56
N PRO A 679 5.15 -12.06 -34.69
CA PRO A 679 4.44 -10.87 -35.19
C PRO A 679 3.37 -10.31 -34.24
N PHE A 680 2.87 -11.10 -33.28
CA PHE A 680 2.02 -10.57 -32.23
C PHE A 680 2.86 -9.78 -31.23
N THR A 681 2.58 -8.49 -31.09
CA THR A 681 3.36 -7.55 -30.26
C THR A 681 3.53 -8.00 -28.81
N ASN A 682 2.49 -8.57 -28.20
CA ASN A 682 2.55 -9.09 -26.84
C ASN A 682 3.43 -10.35 -26.72
N VAL A 683 3.51 -11.17 -27.78
CA VAL A 683 4.42 -12.32 -27.85
C VAL A 683 5.85 -11.81 -28.02
N ALA A 684 6.09 -10.88 -28.94
CA ALA A 684 7.40 -10.24 -29.13
C ALA A 684 7.96 -9.61 -27.84
N ARG A 685 7.11 -9.02 -26.98
CA ARG A 685 7.52 -8.49 -25.66
C ARG A 685 8.13 -9.59 -24.77
N VAL A 686 7.51 -10.77 -24.75
CA VAL A 686 7.99 -11.93 -23.98
C VAL A 686 9.28 -12.48 -24.60
N LEU A 687 9.32 -12.66 -25.92
CA LEU A 687 10.52 -13.11 -26.63
C LEU A 687 11.70 -12.18 -26.38
N LEU A 688 11.47 -10.87 -26.36
CA LEU A 688 12.49 -9.88 -26.06
C LEU A 688 13.12 -10.12 -24.68
N CYS A 689 12.31 -10.37 -23.65
CA CYS A 689 12.85 -10.66 -22.32
C CYS A 689 13.60 -12.01 -22.27
N LEU A 690 13.14 -13.03 -22.98
CA LEU A 690 13.84 -14.31 -23.07
C LEU A 690 15.19 -14.16 -23.77
N GLU A 691 15.26 -13.34 -24.82
CA GLU A 691 16.50 -13.02 -25.51
C GLU A 691 17.45 -12.16 -24.66
N GLU A 692 16.93 -11.21 -23.88
CA GLU A 692 17.74 -10.42 -22.94
C GLU A 692 18.43 -11.30 -21.90
N VAL A 693 17.73 -12.29 -21.34
CA VAL A 693 18.29 -13.20 -20.32
C VAL A 693 18.98 -14.44 -20.89
N GLY A 694 19.00 -14.60 -22.22
CA GLY A 694 19.58 -15.76 -22.90
C GLY A 694 18.89 -17.10 -22.58
N ALA A 695 17.59 -17.09 -22.26
CA ALA A 695 16.82 -18.29 -21.97
C ALA A 695 16.49 -19.08 -23.26
N ASP A 696 16.51 -20.41 -23.17
CA ASP A 696 16.03 -21.28 -24.26
C ASP A 696 14.50 -21.34 -24.22
N TYR A 697 13.87 -21.20 -25.40
CA TYR A 697 12.43 -21.24 -25.53
C TYR A 697 11.97 -21.90 -26.84
N GLU A 698 10.75 -22.40 -26.81
CA GLU A 698 9.99 -22.93 -27.96
C GLU A 698 8.80 -22.00 -28.23
N ILE A 699 8.65 -21.55 -29.48
CA ILE A 699 7.43 -20.85 -29.92
C ILE A 699 6.45 -21.90 -30.42
N VAL A 700 5.29 -21.98 -29.79
CA VAL A 700 4.19 -22.86 -30.20
C VAL A 700 3.15 -22.00 -30.90
N ASP A 701 3.03 -22.13 -32.22
CA ASP A 701 2.09 -21.34 -32.99
C ASP A 701 0.64 -21.61 -32.56
N VAL A 702 -0.19 -20.59 -32.64
CA VAL A 702 -1.64 -20.66 -32.35
C VAL A 702 -2.37 -20.13 -33.56
N ASP A 703 -3.10 -20.98 -34.26
CA ASP A 703 -3.75 -20.59 -35.52
C ASP A 703 -4.98 -19.70 -35.25
N PHE A 704 -4.83 -18.41 -35.54
CA PHE A 704 -5.92 -17.43 -35.42
C PHE A 704 -6.98 -17.60 -36.51
N GLY A 705 -6.61 -18.08 -37.70
CA GLY A 705 -7.52 -18.37 -38.81
C GLY A 705 -8.44 -19.54 -38.50
N ALA A 706 -7.91 -20.61 -37.91
CA ALA A 706 -8.68 -21.74 -37.39
C ALA A 706 -9.38 -21.45 -36.05
N ARG A 707 -9.17 -20.25 -35.48
CA ARG A 707 -9.71 -19.82 -34.18
C ARG A 707 -9.27 -20.68 -32.99
N GLU A 708 -8.08 -21.27 -33.04
CA GLU A 708 -7.53 -22.10 -31.95
C GLU A 708 -7.42 -21.33 -30.63
N HIS A 709 -7.09 -20.05 -30.69
CA HIS A 709 -7.07 -19.15 -29.54
C HIS A 709 -8.42 -19.03 -28.78
N LYS A 710 -9.54 -19.46 -29.40
CA LYS A 710 -10.86 -19.55 -28.77
C LYS A 710 -11.29 -21.00 -28.47
N GLY A 711 -10.46 -21.99 -28.81
CA GLY A 711 -10.69 -23.39 -28.51
C GLY A 711 -10.44 -23.72 -27.04
N PRO A 712 -10.98 -24.85 -26.54
CA PRO A 712 -10.89 -25.24 -25.14
C PRO A 712 -9.44 -25.39 -24.65
N ASP A 713 -8.55 -25.92 -25.49
CA ASP A 713 -7.14 -26.14 -25.13
C ASP A 713 -6.40 -24.83 -24.85
N HIS A 714 -6.64 -23.79 -25.66
CA HIS A 714 -6.01 -22.49 -25.44
C HIS A 714 -6.71 -21.70 -24.34
N LEU A 715 -8.03 -21.80 -24.21
CA LEU A 715 -8.77 -21.18 -23.10
C LEU A 715 -8.34 -21.71 -21.73
N ALA A 716 -7.91 -22.97 -21.65
CA ALA A 716 -7.32 -23.53 -20.44
C ALA A 716 -5.96 -22.90 -20.09
N ARG A 717 -5.21 -22.40 -21.08
CA ARG A 717 -3.91 -21.73 -20.92
C ARG A 717 -4.06 -20.22 -20.65
N ASN A 718 -4.96 -19.58 -21.39
CA ASN A 718 -5.32 -18.17 -21.25
C ASN A 718 -6.85 -18.03 -21.31
N PRO A 719 -7.51 -17.72 -20.18
CA PRO A 719 -8.98 -17.72 -20.10
C PRO A 719 -9.65 -16.61 -20.93
N PHE A 720 -8.90 -15.60 -21.38
CA PHE A 720 -9.39 -14.55 -22.27
C PHE A 720 -9.26 -14.92 -23.77
N GLY A 721 -8.63 -16.06 -24.06
CA GLY A 721 -8.37 -16.53 -25.42
C GLY A 721 -7.50 -15.56 -26.21
N GLN A 722 -6.45 -15.05 -25.56
CA GLN A 722 -5.45 -14.14 -26.11
C GLN A 722 -4.07 -14.81 -26.14
N VAL A 723 -3.11 -14.21 -26.84
CA VAL A 723 -1.70 -14.61 -26.83
C VAL A 723 -0.84 -13.46 -26.30
N PRO A 724 0.27 -13.74 -25.59
CA PRO A 724 0.82 -15.06 -25.31
C PRO A 724 0.10 -15.82 -24.19
N ALA A 725 0.21 -17.15 -24.23
CA ALA A 725 0.30 -17.95 -23.01
C ALA A 725 1.75 -18.43 -22.86
N PHE A 726 2.21 -18.66 -21.64
CA PHE A 726 3.60 -19.00 -21.32
C PHE A 726 3.64 -20.19 -20.37
N GLN A 727 4.50 -21.16 -20.65
CA GLN A 727 4.66 -22.37 -19.84
C GLN A 727 6.11 -22.56 -19.41
N ASP A 728 6.29 -22.76 -18.10
CA ASP A 728 7.56 -23.10 -17.47
C ASP A 728 7.36 -24.27 -16.50
N GLY A 729 7.69 -25.48 -16.95
CA GLY A 729 7.28 -26.71 -16.26
C GLY A 729 5.76 -26.80 -16.14
N ASP A 730 5.27 -26.89 -14.90
CA ASP A 730 3.84 -26.94 -14.58
C ASP A 730 3.21 -25.54 -14.43
N LEU A 731 4.02 -24.48 -14.41
CA LEU A 731 3.53 -23.11 -14.27
C LEU A 731 3.01 -22.59 -15.61
N MET A 732 1.73 -22.24 -15.65
CA MET A 732 1.09 -21.55 -16.76
C MET A 732 0.84 -20.08 -16.41
N LEU A 733 1.33 -19.17 -17.25
CA LEU A 733 1.14 -17.73 -17.13
C LEU A 733 0.53 -17.14 -18.41
N PHE A 734 -0.16 -16.02 -18.26
CA PHE A 734 -0.63 -15.16 -19.34
C PHE A 734 -0.40 -13.70 -18.91
N GLU A 735 -0.79 -12.72 -19.71
CA GLU A 735 -0.39 -11.30 -19.57
C GLU A 735 1.12 -11.07 -19.79
N SER A 736 1.44 -10.50 -20.96
CA SER A 736 2.85 -10.36 -21.40
C SER A 736 3.74 -9.62 -20.41
N ARG A 737 3.26 -8.55 -19.74
CA ARG A 737 4.05 -7.80 -18.74
C ARG A 737 4.29 -8.61 -17.46
N ALA A 738 3.33 -9.41 -17.03
CA ALA A 738 3.51 -10.31 -15.88
C ALA A 738 4.50 -11.43 -16.22
N ILE A 739 4.41 -12.00 -17.43
CA ILE A 739 5.38 -12.99 -17.95
C ILE A 739 6.79 -12.39 -17.99
N CYS A 740 6.96 -11.18 -18.51
CA CYS A 740 8.25 -10.49 -18.53
C CYS A 740 8.84 -10.32 -17.13
N ARG A 741 8.04 -9.89 -16.14
CA ARG A 741 8.48 -9.80 -14.74
C ARG A 741 8.92 -11.16 -14.20
N TYR A 742 8.16 -12.23 -14.46
CA TYR A 742 8.54 -13.58 -14.07
C TYR A 742 9.88 -14.02 -14.65
N ILE A 743 10.09 -13.85 -15.96
CA ILE A 743 11.34 -14.22 -16.65
C ILE A 743 12.52 -13.50 -16.00
N LEU A 744 12.42 -12.18 -15.83
CA LEU A 744 13.50 -11.37 -15.26
C LEU A 744 13.80 -11.74 -13.81
N ARG A 745 12.78 -12.05 -13.00
CA ARG A 745 12.98 -12.55 -11.62
C ARG A 745 13.64 -13.92 -11.59
N LYS A 746 13.19 -14.85 -12.44
CA LYS A 746 13.72 -16.22 -12.51
C LYS A 746 15.22 -16.23 -12.86
N HIS A 747 15.63 -15.34 -13.76
CA HIS A 747 16.99 -15.25 -14.27
C HIS A 747 17.84 -14.17 -13.58
N ARG A 748 17.39 -13.66 -12.42
CA ARG A 748 18.09 -12.59 -11.67
C ARG A 748 19.51 -12.98 -11.24
N ALA A 749 19.79 -14.28 -11.08
CA ALA A 749 21.11 -14.79 -10.69
C ALA A 749 22.11 -14.93 -11.86
N THR A 750 21.67 -14.80 -13.11
CA THR A 750 22.48 -15.12 -14.30
C THR A 750 22.96 -13.91 -15.11
N ASP A 751 22.65 -12.65 -14.74
CA ASP A 751 23.04 -11.51 -15.57
C ASP A 751 23.28 -10.16 -14.85
N GLU A 752 24.05 -9.29 -15.52
CA GLU A 752 24.42 -7.92 -15.11
C GLU A 752 23.28 -6.89 -15.26
N ALA A 753 22.13 -7.24 -15.84
CA ALA A 753 21.02 -6.30 -16.07
C ALA A 753 19.83 -6.60 -15.15
N ASN A 754 19.80 -5.99 -13.96
CA ASN A 754 18.61 -5.96 -13.11
C ASN A 754 17.53 -5.04 -13.73
N LEU A 755 16.88 -5.50 -14.81
CA LEU A 755 15.92 -4.73 -15.61
C LEU A 755 14.65 -4.34 -14.84
N LEU A 756 14.37 -5.00 -13.71
CA LEU A 756 13.28 -4.64 -12.79
C LEU A 756 13.74 -3.74 -11.63
N ARG A 757 15.05 -3.54 -11.49
CA ARG A 757 15.69 -2.82 -10.38
C ARG A 757 15.29 -3.36 -9.00
N GLU A 758 15.03 -4.67 -8.92
CA GLU A 758 14.65 -5.32 -7.67
C GLU A 758 15.84 -5.40 -6.73
N GLY A 759 15.63 -5.12 -5.44
CA GLY A 759 16.69 -4.92 -4.45
C GLY A 759 16.69 -3.51 -3.86
N ASP A 760 16.24 -2.52 -4.62
CA ASP A 760 15.87 -1.19 -4.13
C ASP A 760 14.39 -0.93 -4.42
N PRO A 761 13.52 -0.85 -3.38
CA PRO A 761 12.10 -0.56 -3.58
C PRO A 761 11.83 0.71 -4.38
N SER A 762 12.66 1.74 -4.22
CA SER A 762 12.51 3.04 -4.87
C SER A 762 12.80 2.95 -6.36
N GLU A 763 13.93 2.34 -6.75
CA GLU A 763 14.26 2.16 -8.16
C GLU A 763 13.25 1.25 -8.87
N SER A 764 12.85 0.14 -8.22
CA SER A 764 11.86 -0.78 -8.76
C SER A 764 10.49 -0.11 -8.95
N ALA A 765 10.09 0.77 -8.03
CA ALA A 765 8.86 1.55 -8.15
C ALA A 765 8.89 2.53 -9.32
N VAL A 766 10.05 3.12 -9.63
CA VAL A 766 10.20 3.98 -10.82
C VAL A 766 10.05 3.14 -12.10
N VAL A 767 10.62 1.93 -12.15
CA VAL A 767 10.39 1.01 -13.29
C VAL A 767 8.90 0.68 -13.44
N ASP A 768 8.24 0.29 -12.36
CA ASP A 768 6.80 -0.03 -12.38
C ASP A 768 5.96 1.18 -12.83
N ALA A 769 6.27 2.41 -12.37
CA ALA A 769 5.54 3.61 -12.76
C ALA A 769 5.65 3.90 -14.27
N TRP A 770 6.84 3.78 -14.86
CA TRP A 770 7.01 4.01 -16.31
C TRP A 770 6.48 2.87 -17.16
N LEU A 771 6.43 1.65 -16.62
CA LEU A 771 5.76 0.52 -17.26
C LEU A 771 4.23 0.69 -17.25
N ASP A 772 3.65 1.21 -16.16
CA ASP A 772 2.23 1.58 -16.10
C ASP A 772 1.89 2.71 -17.08
N VAL A 773 2.77 3.73 -17.22
CA VAL A 773 2.62 4.79 -18.24
C VAL A 773 2.63 4.20 -19.65
N GLU A 774 3.53 3.26 -19.92
CA GLU A 774 3.57 2.57 -21.21
C GLU A 774 2.24 1.85 -21.49
N ALA A 775 1.77 1.05 -20.52
CA ALA A 775 0.54 0.27 -20.65
C ALA A 775 -0.73 1.11 -20.78
N LEU A 776 -0.84 2.22 -20.06
CA LEU A 776 -2.09 2.99 -19.92
C LEU A 776 -2.17 4.23 -20.81
N ARG A 777 -1.05 4.69 -21.38
CA ARG A 777 -1.01 5.92 -22.18
C ARG A 777 -0.36 5.72 -23.54
N TYR A 778 0.83 5.14 -23.55
CA TYR A 778 1.61 4.98 -24.78
C TYR A 778 1.00 3.90 -25.68
N GLU A 779 0.88 2.66 -25.18
CA GLU A 779 0.39 1.52 -25.94
C GLU A 779 -1.01 1.79 -26.52
N PRO A 780 -2.02 2.28 -25.77
CA PRO A 780 -3.35 2.51 -26.34
C PRO A 780 -3.34 3.50 -27.51
N SER A 781 -2.49 4.53 -27.44
CA SER A 781 -2.36 5.54 -28.50
C SER A 781 -1.72 4.95 -29.76
N VAL A 782 -0.66 4.16 -29.60
CA VAL A 782 0.04 3.52 -30.73
C VAL A 782 -0.79 2.37 -31.32
N HIS A 783 -1.37 1.54 -30.47
CA HIS A 783 -2.21 0.42 -30.85
C HIS A 783 -3.44 0.87 -31.66
N ALA A 784 -4.11 1.96 -31.27
CA ALA A 784 -5.24 2.49 -32.02
C ALA A 784 -4.84 2.88 -33.45
N VAL A 785 -3.68 3.53 -33.65
CA VAL A 785 -3.18 3.85 -34.99
C VAL A 785 -2.83 2.58 -35.77
N PHE A 786 -2.19 1.60 -35.12
CA PHE A 786 -1.89 0.31 -35.72
C PHE A 786 -3.13 -0.44 -36.19
N VAL A 787 -4.17 -0.52 -35.36
CA VAL A 787 -5.44 -1.17 -35.72
C VAL A 787 -6.06 -0.48 -36.92
N GLN A 788 -6.19 0.84 -36.89
CA GLN A 788 -6.82 1.60 -37.98
C GLN A 788 -6.04 1.51 -39.29
N ARG A 789 -4.70 1.45 -39.26
CA ARG A 789 -3.88 1.44 -40.47
C ARG A 789 -3.51 0.07 -41.00
N ARG A 790 -3.47 -0.96 -40.16
CA ARG A 790 -3.04 -2.30 -40.56
C ARG A 790 -4.14 -3.33 -40.47
N VAL A 791 -4.92 -3.32 -39.38
CA VAL A 791 -5.92 -4.36 -39.10
C VAL A 791 -7.22 -4.08 -39.84
N VAL A 792 -7.76 -2.86 -39.73
CA VAL A 792 -9.03 -2.48 -40.37
C VAL A 792 -8.99 -2.68 -41.90
N PRO A 793 -7.95 -2.20 -42.64
CA PRO A 793 -7.82 -2.49 -44.07
C PRO A 793 -7.65 -3.98 -44.39
N ALA A 794 -6.90 -4.73 -43.58
CA ALA A 794 -6.73 -6.17 -43.79
C ALA A 794 -8.04 -6.96 -43.61
N LEU A 795 -8.99 -6.41 -42.85
CA LEU A 795 -10.35 -6.95 -42.70
C LEU A 795 -11.35 -6.36 -43.71
N GLY A 796 -10.90 -5.57 -44.69
CA GLY A 796 -11.73 -4.97 -45.73
C GLY A 796 -12.53 -3.74 -45.28
N GLY A 797 -12.18 -3.14 -44.13
CA GLY A 797 -12.77 -1.89 -43.66
C GLY A 797 -11.92 -0.66 -44.02
N GLU A 798 -12.54 0.52 -43.95
CA GLU A 798 -11.85 1.81 -44.14
C GLU A 798 -11.35 2.37 -42.80
N PRO A 799 -10.11 2.88 -42.72
CA PRO A 799 -9.58 3.53 -41.52
C PRO A 799 -10.42 4.73 -41.06
N ASP A 800 -10.66 4.85 -39.74
CA ASP A 800 -11.22 6.05 -39.14
C ASP A 800 -10.11 7.09 -38.87
N GLU A 801 -10.02 8.08 -39.77
CA GLU A 801 -9.04 9.17 -39.70
C GLU A 801 -9.17 10.03 -38.44
N ARG A 802 -10.37 10.15 -37.86
CA ARG A 802 -10.58 10.89 -36.60
C ARG A 802 -9.92 10.16 -35.44
N VAL A 803 -10.12 8.84 -35.34
CA VAL A 803 -9.48 8.00 -34.30
C VAL A 803 -7.97 8.06 -34.42
N ILE A 804 -7.43 8.05 -35.64
CA ILE A 804 -5.99 8.19 -35.89
C ILE A 804 -5.49 9.56 -35.40
N ALA A 805 -6.14 10.65 -35.82
CA ALA A 805 -5.73 12.01 -35.44
C ALA A 805 -5.76 12.22 -33.92
N GLU A 806 -6.84 11.80 -33.25
CA GLU A 806 -6.97 11.86 -31.79
C GLU A 806 -5.88 11.03 -31.08
N SER A 807 -5.56 9.85 -31.59
CA SER A 807 -4.54 8.97 -31.01
C SER A 807 -3.13 9.51 -31.21
N VAL A 808 -2.83 10.10 -32.37
CA VAL A 808 -1.57 10.80 -32.63
C VAL A 808 -1.42 12.03 -31.73
N ALA A 809 -2.49 12.78 -31.48
CA ALA A 809 -2.46 13.90 -30.54
C ALA A 809 -2.12 13.45 -29.11
N ARG A 810 -2.81 12.42 -28.60
CA ARG A 810 -2.50 11.82 -27.28
C ARG A 810 -1.08 11.28 -27.19
N LEU A 811 -0.58 10.68 -28.28
CA LEU A 811 0.80 10.21 -28.36
C LEU A 811 1.80 11.37 -28.24
N ARG A 812 1.57 12.50 -28.92
CA ARG A 812 2.43 13.70 -28.81
C ARG A 812 2.49 14.25 -27.40
N GLU A 813 1.36 14.30 -26.69
CA GLU A 813 1.32 14.70 -25.28
C GLU A 813 2.19 13.78 -24.41
N THR A 814 2.10 12.46 -24.64
CA THR A 814 2.92 11.48 -23.91
C THR A 814 4.41 11.62 -24.24
N LEU A 815 4.76 11.80 -25.51
CA LEU A 815 6.15 11.97 -25.94
C LEU A 815 6.77 13.28 -25.44
N ALA A 816 5.99 14.35 -25.27
CA ALA A 816 6.47 15.58 -24.65
C ALA A 816 6.93 15.36 -23.20
N VAL A 817 6.19 14.54 -22.44
CA VAL A 817 6.61 14.12 -21.09
C VAL A 817 7.86 13.25 -21.15
N TYR A 818 7.98 12.36 -22.14
CA TYR A 818 9.15 11.50 -22.31
C TYR A 818 10.40 12.32 -22.65
N GLU A 819 10.27 13.34 -23.50
CA GLU A 819 11.37 14.24 -23.87
C GLU A 819 11.96 14.92 -22.64
N ALA A 820 11.11 15.47 -21.76
CA ALA A 820 11.54 16.08 -20.50
C ALA A 820 12.11 15.03 -19.52
N ARG A 821 11.54 13.82 -19.48
CA ARG A 821 12.04 12.75 -18.61
C ARG A 821 13.44 12.28 -19.04
N LEU A 822 13.64 12.04 -20.33
CA LEU A 822 14.91 11.58 -20.89
C LEU A 822 16.01 12.64 -20.77
N GLU A 823 15.64 13.91 -20.75
CA GLU A 823 16.55 14.99 -20.37
C GLU A 823 17.03 14.86 -18.92
N ALA A 824 16.08 14.65 -18.00
CA ALA A 824 16.37 14.58 -16.57
C ALA A 824 17.19 13.33 -16.19
N THR A 825 16.90 12.18 -16.82
CA THR A 825 17.59 10.90 -16.50
C THR A 825 18.87 10.69 -17.29
N ARG A 826 19.08 11.45 -18.38
CA ARG A 826 20.22 11.31 -19.31
C ARG A 826 20.40 9.89 -19.87
N GLY A 827 19.32 9.15 -20.06
CA GLY A 827 19.42 7.79 -20.57
C GLY A 827 18.09 7.17 -20.94
N TYR A 828 17.38 6.69 -19.93
CA TYR A 828 16.21 5.82 -20.06
C TYR A 828 15.06 6.33 -19.17
N LEU A 829 13.85 5.81 -19.37
CA LEU A 829 12.67 6.32 -18.67
C LEU A 829 12.76 6.09 -17.16
N ALA A 830 13.30 4.96 -16.74
CA ALA A 830 13.43 4.61 -15.33
C ALA A 830 14.75 5.08 -14.67
N GLY A 831 15.67 5.70 -15.41
CA GLY A 831 16.95 6.14 -14.86
C GLY A 831 18.08 6.20 -15.89
N GLY A 832 19.32 6.08 -15.43
CA GLY A 832 20.52 6.13 -16.30
C GLY A 832 20.74 4.87 -17.14
N GLU A 833 20.03 3.78 -16.85
CA GLU A 833 20.22 2.48 -17.48
C GLU A 833 18.88 1.88 -17.97
N VAL A 834 18.96 0.99 -18.95
CA VAL A 834 17.79 0.34 -19.55
C VAL A 834 17.02 -0.47 -18.50
N SER A 835 15.71 -0.52 -18.64
CA SER A 835 14.81 -1.28 -17.78
C SER A 835 13.73 -1.99 -18.60
N LEU A 836 12.93 -2.83 -17.93
CA LEU A 836 11.73 -3.41 -18.55
C LEU A 836 10.75 -2.33 -19.02
N ALA A 837 10.72 -1.17 -18.34
CA ALA A 837 9.88 -0.05 -18.75
C ALA A 837 10.23 0.41 -20.18
N ASP A 838 11.52 0.45 -20.53
CA ASP A 838 11.97 0.86 -21.87
C ASP A 838 11.77 -0.24 -22.94
N LEU A 839 12.09 -1.49 -22.58
CA LEU A 839 11.97 -2.62 -23.51
C LEU A 839 10.51 -2.91 -23.90
N SER A 840 9.56 -2.61 -23.00
CA SER A 840 8.13 -2.87 -23.24
C SER A 840 7.54 -2.00 -24.35
N HIS A 841 8.15 -0.84 -24.67
CA HIS A 841 7.73 0.01 -25.80
C HIS A 841 8.07 -0.59 -27.16
N PHE A 842 9.07 -1.48 -27.26
CA PHE A 842 9.61 -1.92 -28.54
C PHE A 842 8.58 -2.51 -29.52
N PRO A 843 7.74 -3.51 -29.15
CA PRO A 843 6.95 -4.24 -30.15
C PRO A 843 5.95 -3.37 -30.91
N TYR A 844 5.18 -2.52 -30.22
CA TYR A 844 4.23 -1.63 -30.87
C TYR A 844 4.91 -0.48 -31.61
N THR A 845 5.96 0.09 -31.02
CA THR A 845 6.71 1.19 -31.65
C THR A 845 7.35 0.73 -32.95
N ARG A 846 7.86 -0.51 -33.02
CA ARG A 846 8.43 -1.08 -34.24
C ARG A 846 7.47 -1.00 -35.43
N TYR A 847 6.19 -1.34 -35.26
CA TYR A 847 5.18 -1.23 -36.31
C TYR A 847 4.77 0.23 -36.57
N PHE A 848 4.65 1.04 -35.51
CA PHE A 848 4.35 2.46 -35.67
C PHE A 848 5.39 3.19 -36.52
N MET A 849 6.67 2.84 -36.37
CA MET A 849 7.78 3.46 -37.09
C MET A 849 7.74 3.18 -38.61
N GLU A 850 6.98 2.19 -39.08
CA GLU A 850 6.76 1.94 -40.51
C GLU A 850 5.66 2.82 -41.10
N MET A 851 4.94 3.57 -40.28
CA MET A 851 3.79 4.38 -40.71
C MET A 851 4.21 5.80 -41.10
N PRO A 852 3.47 6.46 -42.02
CA PRO A 852 3.78 7.84 -42.46
C PRO A 852 3.85 8.88 -41.34
N TYR A 853 3.22 8.63 -40.19
CA TYR A 853 3.20 9.52 -39.03
C TYR A 853 4.45 9.45 -38.17
N ALA A 854 5.24 8.38 -38.28
CA ALA A 854 6.36 8.15 -37.38
C ALA A 854 7.38 9.30 -37.41
N ALA A 855 7.85 9.65 -38.61
CA ALA A 855 8.83 10.72 -38.80
C ALA A 855 8.37 12.07 -38.22
N PRO A 856 7.18 12.61 -38.55
CA PRO A 856 6.73 13.89 -37.98
C PRO A 856 6.34 13.82 -36.50
N VAL A 857 6.05 12.63 -35.95
CA VAL A 857 5.74 12.47 -34.51
C VAL A 857 7.04 12.38 -33.71
N PHE A 858 7.91 11.43 -34.01
CA PHE A 858 9.17 11.21 -33.28
C PHE A 858 10.19 12.31 -33.55
N GLY A 859 10.30 12.79 -34.79
CA GLY A 859 11.27 13.83 -35.17
C GLY A 859 11.07 15.17 -34.46
N ALA A 860 9.92 15.39 -33.80
CA ALA A 860 9.68 16.55 -32.94
C ALA A 860 10.35 16.43 -31.55
N TYR A 861 10.83 15.25 -31.19
CA TYR A 861 11.37 14.91 -29.86
C TYR A 861 12.74 14.25 -30.00
N PRO A 862 13.84 15.03 -30.02
CA PRO A 862 15.18 14.50 -30.32
C PRO A 862 15.70 13.52 -29.28
N ARG A 863 15.40 13.69 -27.99
CA ARG A 863 15.84 12.74 -26.94
C ARG A 863 15.05 11.45 -27.00
N VAL A 864 13.75 11.52 -27.30
CA VAL A 864 12.92 10.34 -27.60
C VAL A 864 13.47 9.58 -28.80
N THR A 865 13.82 10.28 -29.88
CA THR A 865 14.42 9.67 -31.08
C THR A 865 15.73 8.96 -30.74
N ALA A 866 16.63 9.63 -30.01
CA ALA A 866 17.89 9.02 -29.59
C ALA A 866 17.70 7.83 -28.63
N TRP A 867 16.71 7.87 -27.73
CA TRP A 867 16.34 6.75 -26.86
C TRP A 867 15.84 5.55 -27.67
N TRP A 868 14.99 5.78 -28.66
CA TRP A 868 14.52 4.74 -29.55
C TRP A 868 15.64 4.10 -30.36
N GLU A 869 16.58 4.90 -30.89
CA GLU A 869 17.76 4.40 -31.60
C GLU A 869 18.66 3.54 -30.71
N ARG A 870 18.84 3.91 -29.43
CA ARG A 870 19.57 3.08 -28.45
C ARG A 870 18.89 1.74 -28.22
N LEU A 871 17.56 1.72 -28.12
CA LEU A 871 16.80 0.47 -27.98
C LEU A 871 16.95 -0.41 -29.23
N LEU A 872 16.83 0.15 -30.43
CA LEU A 872 17.04 -0.58 -31.70
C LEU A 872 18.46 -1.11 -31.89
N ALA A 873 19.45 -0.51 -31.24
CA ALA A 873 20.83 -0.99 -31.28
C ALA A 873 21.05 -2.27 -30.46
N ARG A 874 20.14 -2.62 -29.54
CA ARG A 874 20.30 -3.80 -28.67
C ARG A 874 20.23 -5.11 -29.48
N PRO A 875 21.13 -6.08 -29.22
CA PRO A 875 21.14 -7.36 -29.94
C PRO A 875 19.82 -8.15 -29.84
N SER A 876 19.26 -8.24 -28.63
CA SER A 876 17.96 -8.83 -28.33
C SER A 876 16.83 -8.22 -29.16
N VAL A 877 16.77 -6.88 -29.21
CA VAL A 877 15.79 -6.11 -29.97
C VAL A 877 15.93 -6.38 -31.47
N ARG A 878 17.15 -6.39 -32.03
CA ARG A 878 17.39 -6.70 -33.45
C ARG A 878 16.95 -8.11 -33.80
N LYS A 879 17.24 -9.08 -32.94
CA LYS A 879 16.87 -10.48 -33.15
C LYS A 879 15.34 -10.66 -33.16
N VAL A 880 14.64 -10.07 -32.19
CA VAL A 880 13.18 -10.12 -32.16
C VAL A 880 12.56 -9.31 -33.30
N ALA A 881 13.12 -8.16 -33.69
CA ALA A 881 12.67 -7.39 -34.86
C ALA A 881 12.71 -8.21 -36.16
N ALA A 882 13.73 -9.05 -36.33
CA ALA A 882 13.83 -9.96 -37.47
C ALA A 882 12.72 -11.03 -37.42
N MET A 883 12.46 -11.62 -36.25
CA MET A 883 11.37 -12.59 -36.06
C MET A 883 9.98 -11.99 -36.34
N MET A 884 9.75 -10.72 -35.94
CA MET A 884 8.50 -10.00 -36.17
C MET A 884 8.21 -9.70 -37.65
N SER A 885 9.25 -9.67 -38.49
CA SER A 885 9.15 -9.31 -39.92
C SER A 885 8.85 -10.52 -40.82
N GLY A 886 8.75 -11.74 -40.25
CA GLY A 886 8.65 -12.98 -41.00
C GLY A 886 10.03 -13.41 -41.54
N GLY A 887 10.63 -14.44 -40.94
CA GLY A 887 11.89 -14.98 -41.42
C GLY A 887 11.71 -15.68 -42.78
N GLU A 888 12.27 -15.11 -43.85
CA GLU A 888 12.97 -15.92 -44.84
C GLU A 888 14.26 -16.40 -44.16
N GLY A 889 14.23 -17.61 -43.63
CA GLY A 889 15.36 -18.36 -43.10
C GLY A 889 15.22 -19.81 -43.48
#